data_AF-A0A7D5QCI9-F1
#
_entry.id   AF-A0A7D5QCI9-F1
#
_cell.length_a   1.000
_cell.length_b   1.000
_cell.length_c   1.000
_cell.angle_alpha   90.00
_cell.angle_beta   90.00
_cell.angle_gamma   90.00
#
_symmetry.space_group_name_H-M   'P 1'
#
loop_
_entity.id
_entity.type
_entity.pdbx_description
1 polymer ?
#
loop_
_entity_poly.entity_id
_entity_poly.type
_entity_poly.pdbx_seq_one_letter_code
_entity_poly.pdbx_strand_id
1 'polypeptide(L)'
;MTGELPLEERVDRFLERHPDASVPAIAGAIDADPQAVRDYVTEGSSDSEEDSNTTSGEPSTSVATTASTTSTSRSGTRMGPQLFRDPDQTREVRILQGLGTIMGVDGDDYALAEDDVVDLPVMNAQPLVENGAAVVVGGPNDHRDDGQDETVDADTLLMAAMGDPDATDAVGTKDVEDDRSPSSMASGTTPASVGGPQSALPLGQLDALDHHERRRAAKKRGLEWPTTRDARDRLFATITEVMRNQDTAVVDAPTALGKSHTVATTSWGSEDQLRDATGGKPVVHLQATRDARDEAIEAAHEADVDHFVLQARHEACPVAAGDYDPPAADDVDEGEEIDYQPITLGGEAASEWISSMCEGRGLPFSYVHLHLDQHNDQGVDLPCCSGETSYDKEEGDFDDTPSECPAISQWEILRSKKERGELDLVFATHNFAHVPSLRMHTNIVLDEEPDFAQDLTTDRVRRSITAYLQAIDAPVSSWEAFIGLAGHDGWGDDAAAERDALQDAINEDPDPEWYFDDERAHTLAPALARAIFHAEERANGRRVGKTRYEPPRLDAGAVDEEGWNKSWVTVVLDEDNEVHTVRNAPDFGLARSVVGLDAHPARPRWMVSVHPSIQVKAVLEPEERRLWRRYERGLRVVQVGEATRPLASGEYFQPDQVRTLVEHLQEAYGERFRTAITASSVEDRLRTIMKAADCVDPSTMHYGEEKSRNDFGHERVGLVNGCIDPGDDFVVDLLAELDLEAEPETTETEDGELQRAHGRGFVGEDADVADEILASVRENHTAQAAGRYARDPDEPESHATVYVRTDAMPPGFADVQVPGVVWTFSSIQREIVEELRQSDRSLTARELADRAGCSKRHVAKTLAKLIPDEDSDEDGPVQAVHDAGPNGATLYSADAVPTSGVADLAGVTANDPVWDSYTWAFAIRDPDTDETRPTPDTSPVDKGVNDVPDWTDVLDPPG
;
A
#
# COMPACT_ATOMS: atom_id res chain seq x y z
N MET A 1 7.10 -47.43 18.63
CA MET A 1 7.89 -47.49 19.89
C MET A 1 9.35 -47.75 19.55
N THR A 2 10.04 -46.71 19.08
CA THR A 2 11.49 -46.66 18.95
C THR A 2 11.96 -45.83 20.13
N GLY A 3 12.54 -46.48 21.14
CA GLY A 3 13.02 -45.79 22.34
C GLY A 3 14.20 -44.90 21.97
N GLU A 4 14.10 -43.62 22.27
CA GLU A 4 15.24 -42.72 22.19
C GLU A 4 16.39 -43.23 23.06
N LEU A 5 17.61 -43.10 22.55
CA LEU A 5 18.81 -43.44 23.31
C LEU A 5 18.91 -42.50 24.53
N PRO A 6 19.40 -43.00 25.68
CA PRO A 6 19.67 -42.17 26.85
C PRO A 6 20.58 -40.97 26.49
N LEU A 7 20.38 -39.84 27.19
CA LEU A 7 21.14 -38.61 26.97
C LEU A 7 22.65 -38.84 26.96
N GLU A 8 23.14 -39.68 27.88
CA GLU A 8 24.55 -40.06 28.03
C GLU A 8 25.12 -40.67 26.74
N GLU A 9 24.41 -41.63 26.13
CA GLU A 9 24.86 -42.28 24.88
C GLU A 9 24.80 -41.33 23.68
N ARG A 10 23.86 -40.38 23.68
CA ARG A 10 23.76 -39.33 22.66
C ARG A 10 24.93 -38.35 22.76
N VAL A 11 25.27 -37.91 23.97
CA VAL A 11 26.40 -37.01 24.24
C VAL A 11 27.73 -37.70 23.89
N ASP A 12 27.93 -38.95 24.30
CA ASP A 12 29.16 -39.70 24.01
C ASP A 12 29.39 -39.91 22.51
N ARG A 13 28.36 -40.32 21.76
CA ARG A 13 28.48 -40.44 20.29
C ARG A 13 28.79 -39.14 19.60
N PHE A 14 28.26 -38.03 20.14
CA PHE A 14 28.52 -36.71 19.57
C PHE A 14 29.96 -36.28 19.85
N LEU A 15 30.45 -36.48 21.07
CA LEU A 15 31.83 -36.20 21.46
C LEU A 15 32.84 -37.11 20.74
N GLU A 16 32.52 -38.37 20.44
CA GLU A 16 33.37 -39.25 19.62
C GLU A 16 33.61 -38.69 18.21
N ARG A 17 32.61 -37.99 17.64
CA ARG A 17 32.70 -37.38 16.30
C ARG A 17 33.25 -35.97 16.33
N HIS A 18 33.02 -35.25 17.42
CA HIS A 18 33.36 -33.84 17.61
C HIS A 18 33.97 -33.62 19.01
N PRO A 19 35.22 -34.06 19.24
CA PRO A 19 35.84 -34.10 20.58
C PRO A 19 36.04 -32.72 21.21
N ASP A 20 36.07 -31.65 20.39
CA ASP A 20 36.27 -30.26 20.84
C ASP A 20 34.95 -29.45 20.85
N ALA A 21 33.79 -30.11 20.70
CA ALA A 21 32.50 -29.41 20.69
C ALA A 21 32.17 -28.80 22.06
N SER A 22 31.70 -27.56 22.05
CA SER A 22 31.25 -26.88 23.27
C SER A 22 29.91 -27.46 23.76
N VAL A 23 29.64 -27.39 25.06
CA VAL A 23 28.37 -27.87 25.65
C VAL A 23 27.13 -27.33 24.92
N PRO A 24 27.04 -26.03 24.56
CA PRO A 24 25.91 -25.53 23.76
C PRO A 24 25.79 -26.17 22.38
N ALA A 25 26.93 -26.46 21.71
CA ALA A 25 26.92 -27.12 20.41
C ALA A 25 26.47 -28.58 20.50
N ILE A 26 26.90 -29.30 21.54
CA ILE A 26 26.44 -30.67 21.82
C ILE A 26 24.93 -30.66 22.10
N ALA A 27 24.49 -29.79 23.01
CA ALA A 27 23.09 -29.66 23.42
C ALA A 27 22.16 -29.31 22.25
N GLY A 28 22.55 -28.37 21.38
CA GLY A 28 21.80 -28.04 20.18
C GLY A 28 21.77 -29.17 19.15
N ALA A 29 22.87 -29.89 18.97
CA ALA A 29 22.94 -30.96 17.98
C ALA A 29 22.20 -32.24 18.38
N ILE A 30 22.04 -32.48 19.68
CA ILE A 30 21.28 -33.63 20.19
C ILE A 30 19.93 -33.22 20.78
N ASP A 31 19.47 -31.98 20.58
CA ASP A 31 18.22 -31.45 21.14
C ASP A 31 18.00 -31.80 22.63
N ALA A 32 18.97 -31.40 23.46
CA ALA A 32 18.95 -31.64 24.90
C ALA A 32 19.17 -30.35 25.69
N ASP A 33 18.71 -30.34 26.94
CA ASP A 33 18.93 -29.22 27.84
C ASP A 33 20.45 -28.96 28.04
N PRO A 34 20.94 -27.73 27.79
CA PRO A 34 22.36 -27.42 27.90
C PRO A 34 22.93 -27.62 29.30
N GLN A 35 22.11 -27.52 30.35
CA GLN A 35 22.55 -27.76 31.72
C GLN A 35 22.70 -29.27 31.97
N ALA A 36 21.79 -30.11 31.49
CA ALA A 36 21.91 -31.56 31.57
C ALA A 36 23.15 -32.10 30.82
N VAL A 37 23.45 -31.54 29.63
CA VAL A 37 24.68 -31.85 28.89
C VAL A 37 25.92 -31.32 29.62
N ARG A 38 25.84 -30.12 30.22
CA ARG A 38 26.92 -29.56 31.04
C ARG A 38 27.25 -30.45 32.22
N ASP A 39 26.23 -30.88 32.95
CA ASP A 39 26.37 -31.69 34.16
C ASP A 39 27.05 -33.03 33.80
N TYR A 40 26.63 -33.68 32.70
CA TYR A 40 27.29 -34.90 32.20
C TYR A 40 28.76 -34.68 31.79
N VAL A 41 29.03 -33.66 30.98
CA VAL A 41 30.40 -33.37 30.47
C VAL A 41 31.34 -32.92 31.58
N THR A 42 30.83 -32.24 32.61
CA THR A 42 31.64 -31.77 33.75
C THR A 42 31.83 -32.84 34.82
N GLU A 43 30.86 -33.74 35.03
CA GLU A 43 30.98 -34.85 35.97
C GLU A 43 31.86 -36.00 35.43
N GLY A 44 31.96 -36.15 34.09
CA GLY A 44 32.80 -37.16 33.42
C GLY A 44 34.32 -36.96 33.51
N SER A 45 34.80 -35.89 34.16
CA SER A 45 36.24 -35.56 34.28
C SER A 45 36.89 -36.07 35.58
N SER A 46 36.21 -36.91 36.35
CA SER A 46 36.74 -37.46 37.62
C SER A 46 37.05 -38.95 37.51
N ASP A 47 38.11 -39.31 36.79
CA ASP A 47 38.57 -40.70 36.75
C ASP A 47 39.67 -40.99 37.78
N SER A 48 39.34 -41.97 38.64
CA SER A 48 40.21 -42.89 39.40
C SER A 48 40.89 -42.41 40.71
N GLU A 49 40.37 -42.89 41.85
CA GLU A 49 41.10 -43.83 42.74
C GLU A 49 40.12 -44.50 43.74
N GLU A 50 40.24 -45.84 43.83
CA GLU A 50 39.85 -46.84 44.85
C GLU A 50 39.11 -46.33 46.12
N ASP A 51 38.08 -46.97 46.68
CA ASP A 51 38.09 -48.36 47.15
C ASP A 51 36.71 -48.79 47.73
N SER A 52 36.54 -50.10 47.80
CA SER A 52 35.45 -50.94 48.36
C SER A 52 34.53 -50.46 49.52
N ASN A 53 33.26 -50.92 49.45
CA ASN A 53 32.54 -51.78 50.44
C ASN A 53 31.13 -51.32 50.95
N THR A 54 30.12 -52.12 50.57
CA THR A 54 28.94 -52.65 51.31
C THR A 54 27.91 -51.78 52.10
N THR A 55 26.64 -51.98 51.70
CA THR A 55 25.38 -52.22 52.48
C THR A 55 24.44 -51.06 52.88
N SER A 56 23.20 -51.18 52.36
CA SER A 56 21.87 -50.99 52.98
C SER A 56 21.42 -49.67 53.60
N GLY A 57 20.21 -49.24 53.21
CA GLY A 57 19.19 -48.71 54.14
C GLY A 57 18.49 -47.42 53.70
N GLU A 58 17.24 -47.54 53.26
CA GLU A 58 16.21 -46.47 53.34
C GLU A 58 15.92 -46.07 54.82
N PRO A 59 14.96 -45.15 55.11
CA PRO A 59 14.84 -43.73 54.75
C PRO A 59 14.60 -42.88 56.03
N SER A 60 14.07 -41.64 55.90
CA SER A 60 13.54 -40.73 56.94
C SER A 60 14.58 -39.79 57.60
N THR A 61 14.35 -38.50 57.95
CA THR A 61 13.13 -37.71 58.16
C THR A 61 13.51 -36.20 58.31
N SER A 62 12.53 -35.31 58.08
CA SER A 62 12.19 -34.13 58.89
C SER A 62 13.00 -32.81 58.90
N VAL A 63 12.27 -31.73 58.53
CA VAL A 63 11.90 -30.54 59.34
C VAL A 63 12.96 -29.45 59.68
N ALA A 64 12.64 -28.26 59.14
CA ALA A 64 12.78 -26.88 59.65
C ALA A 64 14.18 -26.28 59.92
N THR A 65 14.41 -25.06 59.43
CA THR A 65 14.13 -23.79 60.17
C THR A 65 14.72 -22.58 59.42
N THR A 66 13.91 -21.53 59.39
CA THR A 66 14.11 -20.11 59.04
C THR A 66 15.53 -19.51 59.12
N ALA A 67 15.87 -18.62 58.17
CA ALA A 67 16.38 -17.28 58.48
C ALA A 67 16.30 -16.34 57.26
N SER A 68 15.58 -15.25 57.45
CA SER A 68 15.46 -14.09 56.56
C SER A 68 16.73 -13.23 56.65
N THR A 69 17.23 -12.74 55.51
CA THR A 69 18.08 -11.55 55.46
C THR A 69 17.70 -10.70 54.26
N THR A 70 17.29 -9.47 54.55
CA THR A 70 16.90 -8.39 53.64
C THR A 70 18.14 -7.65 53.14
N SER A 71 18.27 -7.43 51.82
CA SER A 71 18.94 -6.25 51.24
C SER A 71 18.66 -6.12 49.74
N THR A 72 17.80 -5.14 49.42
CA THR A 72 17.89 -4.12 48.36
C THR A 72 18.94 -4.32 47.23
N SER A 73 18.50 -4.41 45.97
CA SER A 73 18.72 -3.37 44.94
C SER A 73 18.58 -3.88 43.48
N ARG A 74 18.10 -2.95 42.64
CA ARG A 74 18.25 -2.81 41.18
C ARG A 74 17.24 -3.50 40.26
N SER A 75 16.43 -2.62 39.63
CA SER A 75 15.75 -2.82 38.37
C SER A 75 16.73 -3.29 37.30
N GLY A 76 16.50 -4.48 36.77
CA GLY A 76 17.08 -4.93 35.52
C GLY A 76 15.98 -4.92 34.47
N THR A 77 16.02 -3.92 33.59
CA THR A 77 15.30 -3.92 32.32
C THR A 77 15.71 -5.19 31.56
N ARG A 78 14.78 -6.11 31.35
CA ARG A 78 15.00 -7.31 30.53
C ARG A 78 14.97 -6.86 29.07
N MET A 79 16.14 -6.74 28.45
CA MET A 79 16.24 -6.72 26.99
C MET A 79 15.85 -8.10 26.46
N GLY A 80 14.94 -8.13 25.49
CA GLY A 80 14.56 -9.32 24.74
C GLY A 80 15.71 -9.89 23.91
N PRO A 81 15.55 -11.12 23.37
CA PRO A 81 16.62 -11.84 22.70
C PRO A 81 16.91 -11.25 21.31
N GLN A 82 18.06 -10.60 21.14
CA GLN A 82 18.58 -10.25 19.82
C GLN A 82 19.16 -11.50 19.15
N LEU A 83 18.64 -11.81 17.97
CA LEU A 83 19.12 -12.89 17.09
C LEU A 83 20.54 -12.57 16.60
N PHE A 84 21.40 -13.60 16.66
CA PHE A 84 22.83 -13.58 16.37
C PHE A 84 23.15 -13.04 14.97
N ARG A 85 23.94 -11.95 14.91
CA ARG A 85 24.70 -11.55 13.70
C ARG A 85 25.96 -12.39 13.59
N ASP A 86 26.42 -12.62 12.36
CA ASP A 86 27.66 -13.33 12.03
C ASP A 86 28.86 -12.70 12.79
N PRO A 87 29.54 -13.44 13.70
CA PRO A 87 30.63 -12.90 14.51
C PRO A 87 31.86 -12.49 13.69
N ASP A 88 31.95 -12.93 12.43
CA ASP A 88 33.13 -12.69 11.57
C ASP A 88 33.08 -11.35 10.81
N GLN A 89 31.98 -10.57 10.93
CA GLN A 89 31.89 -9.27 10.25
C GLN A 89 32.71 -8.20 10.99
N THR A 90 33.77 -7.68 10.36
CA THR A 90 34.59 -6.58 10.89
C THR A 90 34.26 -5.23 10.22
N ARG A 91 34.59 -4.13 10.90
CA ARG A 91 34.40 -2.76 10.45
C ARG A 91 35.60 -1.90 10.84
N GLU A 92 36.15 -1.19 9.86
CA GLU A 92 37.27 -0.27 10.06
C GLU A 92 36.78 1.03 10.71
N VAL A 93 37.32 1.36 11.89
CA VAL A 93 36.98 2.58 12.63
C VAL A 93 38.24 3.34 13.02
N ARG A 94 38.15 4.67 13.01
CA ARG A 94 39.14 5.58 13.61
C ARG A 94 38.71 5.91 15.03
N ILE A 95 39.57 5.62 16.00
CA ILE A 95 39.32 5.86 17.43
C ILE A 95 39.49 7.36 17.73
N LEU A 96 38.46 8.00 18.27
CA LEU A 96 38.45 9.42 18.63
C LEU A 96 38.88 9.68 20.07
N GLN A 97 38.83 8.66 20.93
CA GLN A 97 39.26 8.73 22.33
C GLN A 97 40.00 7.45 22.70
N GLY A 98 41.21 7.53 23.26
CA GLY A 98 41.97 6.34 23.64
C GLY A 98 41.29 5.52 24.75
N LEU A 99 41.02 4.24 24.48
CA LEU A 99 40.28 3.32 25.38
C LEU A 99 41.16 2.22 26.00
N GLY A 100 42.44 2.12 25.61
CA GLY A 100 43.32 1.07 26.08
C GLY A 100 43.06 -0.25 25.37
N THR A 101 43.21 -1.39 26.06
CA THR A 101 42.97 -2.71 25.46
C THR A 101 41.55 -3.19 25.77
N ILE A 102 40.80 -3.57 24.73
CA ILE A 102 39.49 -4.23 24.85
C ILE A 102 39.58 -5.66 24.31
N MET A 103 38.73 -6.55 24.82
CA MET A 103 38.59 -7.91 24.29
C MET A 103 37.44 -7.95 23.27
N GLY A 104 37.72 -8.43 22.07
CA GLY A 104 36.76 -8.62 20.99
C GLY A 104 35.79 -9.76 21.24
N VAL A 105 34.64 -9.73 20.56
CA VAL A 105 33.66 -10.84 20.60
C VAL A 105 34.16 -12.09 19.88
N ASP A 106 35.20 -11.95 19.06
CA ASP A 106 35.98 -13.02 18.44
C ASP A 106 37.09 -13.59 19.36
N GLY A 107 37.29 -12.98 20.53
CA GLY A 107 38.26 -13.41 21.54
C GLY A 107 39.65 -12.78 21.41
N ASP A 108 39.87 -11.88 20.45
CA ASP A 108 41.14 -11.18 20.26
C ASP A 108 41.25 -9.89 21.11
N ASP A 109 42.46 -9.51 21.53
CA ASP A 109 42.72 -8.28 22.28
C ASP A 109 43.05 -7.11 21.34
N TYR A 110 42.29 -6.02 21.39
CA TYR A 110 42.47 -4.82 20.57
C TYR A 110 42.99 -3.65 21.40
N ALA A 111 44.16 -3.14 21.05
CA ALA A 111 44.68 -1.90 21.62
C ALA A 111 44.15 -0.69 20.82
N LEU A 112 43.35 0.15 21.49
CA LEU A 112 42.66 1.30 20.90
C LEU A 112 43.25 2.60 21.46
N ALA A 113 44.29 3.14 20.82
CA ALA A 113 44.78 4.48 21.13
C ALA A 113 44.00 5.54 20.34
N GLU A 114 44.00 6.77 20.84
CA GLU A 114 43.42 7.92 20.13
C GLU A 114 44.10 8.09 18.75
N ASP A 115 43.30 8.36 17.72
CA ASP A 115 43.65 8.43 16.30
C ASP A 115 44.04 7.11 15.60
N ASP A 116 44.03 5.97 16.29
CA ASP A 116 44.28 4.67 15.64
C ASP A 116 43.13 4.30 14.69
N VAL A 117 43.48 3.69 13.56
CA VAL A 117 42.51 3.05 12.65
C VAL A 117 42.62 1.55 12.85
N VAL A 118 41.52 0.92 13.29
CA VAL A 118 41.49 -0.48 13.71
C VAL A 118 40.27 -1.17 13.08
N ASP A 119 40.47 -2.37 12.53
CA ASP A 119 39.38 -3.27 12.15
C ASP A 119 38.87 -3.99 13.39
N LEU A 120 37.63 -3.71 13.77
CA LEU A 120 36.96 -4.32 14.91
C LEU A 120 35.76 -5.14 14.45
N PRO A 121 35.43 -6.27 15.10
CA PRO A 121 34.14 -6.92 14.90
C PRO A 121 33.02 -5.89 15.05
N VAL A 122 31.98 -5.96 14.20
CA VAL A 122 30.90 -4.96 14.18
C VAL A 122 30.27 -4.79 15.56
N MET A 123 30.17 -5.86 16.36
CA MET A 123 29.67 -5.81 17.74
C MET A 123 30.56 -5.00 18.70
N ASN A 124 31.86 -4.92 18.44
CA ASN A 124 32.79 -4.05 19.17
C ASN A 124 32.83 -2.63 18.58
N ALA A 125 32.74 -2.49 17.26
CA ALA A 125 32.81 -1.20 16.58
C ALA A 125 31.56 -0.33 16.81
N GLN A 126 30.37 -0.92 16.75
CA GLN A 126 29.09 -0.20 16.76
C GLN A 126 28.88 0.61 18.06
N PRO A 127 29.08 0.05 19.28
CA PRO A 127 28.95 0.82 20.50
C PRO A 127 29.97 1.96 20.60
N LEU A 128 31.18 1.79 20.05
CA LEU A 128 32.20 2.84 20.06
C LEU A 128 31.81 4.01 19.15
N VAL A 129 31.19 3.72 18.00
CA VAL A 129 30.67 4.75 17.09
C VAL A 129 29.46 5.45 17.67
N GLU A 130 28.50 4.71 18.24
CA GLU A 130 27.28 5.26 18.86
C GLU A 130 27.58 6.16 20.06
N ASN A 131 28.62 5.83 20.84
CA ASN A 131 29.07 6.66 21.96
C ASN A 131 30.06 7.77 21.55
N GLY A 132 30.32 7.96 20.26
CA GLY A 132 31.23 8.99 19.75
C GLY A 132 32.71 8.77 20.10
N ALA A 133 33.08 7.57 20.55
CA ALA A 133 34.46 7.19 20.87
C ALA A 133 35.25 6.72 19.63
N ALA A 134 34.57 6.44 18.51
CA ALA A 134 35.15 6.11 17.22
C ALA A 134 34.29 6.63 16.07
N VAL A 135 34.84 6.71 14.85
CA VAL A 135 34.12 7.02 13.62
C VAL A 135 34.46 6.02 12.53
N VAL A 136 33.49 5.63 11.71
CA VAL A 136 33.71 4.67 10.61
C VAL A 136 34.56 5.31 9.52
N VAL A 137 35.65 4.65 9.15
CA VAL A 137 36.51 5.12 8.05
C VAL A 137 35.85 4.79 6.71
N GLY A 138 35.65 5.79 5.85
CA GLY A 138 35.04 5.61 4.53
C GLY A 138 33.51 5.81 4.45
N GLY A 139 32.86 6.31 5.51
CA GLY A 139 31.46 6.74 5.46
C GLY A 139 31.27 8.05 4.67
N PRO A 140 30.05 8.36 4.17
CA PRO A 140 29.76 9.47 3.26
C PRO A 140 30.01 10.90 3.82
N ASN A 141 30.49 11.03 5.06
CA ASN A 141 30.74 12.31 5.73
C ASN A 141 32.23 12.65 5.94
N ASP A 142 33.20 11.93 5.35
CA ASP A 142 34.63 12.29 5.47
C ASP A 142 35.03 13.40 4.46
N HIS A 143 34.38 14.56 4.56
CA HIS A 143 34.85 15.81 3.98
C HIS A 143 35.47 16.67 5.08
N ARG A 144 36.80 16.77 5.07
CA ARG A 144 37.57 17.73 5.87
C ARG A 144 37.21 19.16 5.46
N ASP A 145 36.57 19.89 6.36
CA ASP A 145 36.47 21.35 6.30
C ASP A 145 37.23 21.95 7.49
N ASP A 146 38.35 22.60 7.19
CA ASP A 146 39.19 23.31 8.14
C ASP A 146 38.62 24.72 8.37
N GLY A 147 37.96 24.98 9.51
CA GLY A 147 37.91 26.37 10.01
C GLY A 147 36.75 26.80 10.91
N GLN A 148 37.12 27.18 12.14
CA GLN A 148 36.59 28.30 12.95
C GLN A 148 35.28 28.10 13.76
N ASP A 149 35.47 27.54 14.95
CA ASP A 149 35.13 28.07 16.29
C ASP A 149 34.24 29.33 16.38
N GLU A 150 32.96 29.17 16.77
CA GLU A 150 32.24 30.14 17.62
C GLU A 150 31.22 29.42 18.53
N THR A 151 31.44 29.52 19.84
CA THR A 151 30.56 29.08 20.92
C THR A 151 29.48 30.14 21.22
N VAL A 152 28.22 29.76 21.41
CA VAL A 152 27.26 30.59 22.19
C VAL A 152 26.36 29.74 23.09
N ASP A 153 26.20 30.31 24.28
CA ASP A 153 25.71 29.85 25.57
C ASP A 153 24.22 29.47 25.62
N ALA A 154 23.94 28.51 26.51
CA ALA A 154 22.63 28.08 26.93
C ALA A 154 22.28 28.78 28.25
N ASP A 155 21.40 29.78 28.20
CA ASP A 155 20.64 30.22 29.37
C ASP A 155 19.54 31.18 28.91
N THR A 156 18.28 30.77 29.03
CA THR A 156 17.15 31.53 29.60
C THR A 156 15.86 30.80 29.27
N LEU A 157 15.56 29.79 30.09
CA LEU A 157 14.27 29.11 30.22
C LEU A 157 13.67 29.52 31.57
N LEU A 158 12.34 29.59 31.64
CA LEU A 158 11.46 29.94 32.78
C LEU A 158 11.22 31.44 33.07
N MET A 159 9.95 31.85 32.93
CA MET A 159 9.05 32.16 34.06
C MET A 159 7.77 32.84 33.54
N ALA A 160 6.60 32.27 33.88
CA ALA A 160 5.48 32.92 34.58
C ALA A 160 4.09 32.46 34.08
N ALA A 161 3.46 31.64 34.93
CA ALA A 161 2.03 31.39 34.95
C ALA A 161 1.30 32.38 35.88
N MET A 162 -0.03 32.39 35.75
CA MET A 162 -1.09 32.77 36.70
C MET A 162 -1.75 34.16 36.58
N GLY A 163 -3.09 34.15 36.53
CA GLY A 163 -3.94 35.20 37.11
C GLY A 163 -5.32 35.43 36.48
N ASP A 164 -6.30 34.52 36.71
CA ASP A 164 -7.59 34.69 37.45
C ASP A 164 -8.51 35.95 37.23
N PRO A 165 -9.78 35.97 37.69
CA PRO A 165 -11.02 35.52 37.03
C PRO A 165 -12.14 36.62 37.04
N ASP A 166 -13.40 36.22 36.86
CA ASP A 166 -14.69 36.92 37.11
C ASP A 166 -15.35 37.72 35.96
N ALA A 167 -16.45 37.16 35.41
CA ALA A 167 -17.78 37.78 35.49
C ALA A 167 -18.90 36.85 34.93
N THR A 168 -19.79 36.43 35.82
CA THR A 168 -21.11 35.83 35.55
C THR A 168 -22.11 36.86 35.01
N ASP A 169 -22.97 36.52 34.04
CA ASP A 169 -24.43 36.34 34.20
C ASP A 169 -25.24 36.33 32.88
N ALA A 170 -26.34 35.56 32.93
CA ALA A 170 -27.63 35.74 32.25
C ALA A 170 -27.95 35.02 30.91
N VAL A 171 -28.84 34.04 31.09
CA VAL A 171 -29.67 33.25 30.16
C VAL A 171 -30.55 34.11 29.23
N GLY A 172 -30.66 33.71 27.96
CA GLY A 172 -31.68 34.18 27.02
C GLY A 172 -31.80 33.30 25.78
N THR A 173 -32.92 32.59 25.65
CA THR A 173 -33.30 31.72 24.54
C THR A 173 -33.45 32.45 23.19
N LYS A 174 -33.04 31.82 22.08
CA LYS A 174 -33.77 31.79 20.79
C LYS A 174 -33.06 31.00 19.69
N ASP A 175 -33.85 30.16 19.03
CA ASP A 175 -33.61 29.56 17.71
C ASP A 175 -33.31 30.62 16.65
N VAL A 176 -32.20 30.52 15.91
CA VAL A 176 -32.00 31.11 14.58
C VAL A 176 -30.94 30.30 13.81
N GLU A 177 -31.31 29.90 12.60
CA GLU A 177 -30.46 29.36 11.52
C GLU A 177 -29.28 30.32 11.22
N ASP A 178 -28.03 29.88 11.28
CA ASP A 178 -26.88 30.72 10.93
C ASP A 178 -26.13 30.19 9.70
N ASP A 179 -26.47 30.84 8.58
CA ASP A 179 -25.74 30.85 7.32
C ASP A 179 -24.98 32.18 7.28
N ARG A 180 -23.79 32.22 7.91
CA ARG A 180 -22.93 33.42 7.91
C ARG A 180 -21.44 33.09 7.82
N SER A 181 -20.90 33.35 6.64
CA SER A 181 -19.48 33.65 6.42
C SER A 181 -19.04 34.84 7.30
N PRO A 182 -17.92 34.75 8.03
CA PRO A 182 -17.43 35.88 8.81
C PRO A 182 -16.61 36.84 7.93
N SER A 183 -16.92 38.12 8.03
CA SER A 183 -16.06 39.23 7.59
C SER A 183 -15.55 39.99 8.82
N SER A 184 -14.25 40.24 8.80
CA SER A 184 -13.35 40.80 9.81
C SER A 184 -13.74 42.11 10.52
N MET A 185 -13.27 42.26 11.77
CA MET A 185 -12.71 43.50 12.35
C MET A 185 -11.57 43.13 13.32
N ALA A 186 -10.41 43.75 13.13
CA ALA A 186 -9.09 43.37 13.64
C ALA A 186 -8.73 43.92 15.04
N SER A 187 -7.75 43.29 15.70
CA SER A 187 -6.74 44.01 16.51
C SER A 187 -5.37 43.33 16.41
N GLY A 188 -4.34 44.14 16.13
CA GLY A 188 -3.06 43.76 15.56
C GLY A 188 -2.14 42.85 16.37
N THR A 189 -1.44 41.99 15.63
CA THR A 189 -0.03 41.64 15.83
C THR A 189 0.58 41.41 14.44
N THR A 190 1.81 41.88 14.25
CA THR A 190 2.56 41.99 12.99
C THR A 190 2.56 40.69 12.17
N PRO A 191 2.23 40.69 10.86
CA PRO A 191 2.27 39.48 10.06
C PRO A 191 3.72 39.16 9.64
N ALA A 192 4.13 37.93 9.91
CA ALA A 192 5.21 37.25 9.21
C ALA A 192 4.88 37.18 7.71
N SER A 193 5.92 37.19 6.88
CA SER A 193 5.86 37.32 5.42
C SER A 193 4.87 36.35 4.76
N VAL A 194 3.93 36.91 4.01
CA VAL A 194 3.12 36.20 3.00
C VAL A 194 4.08 35.59 1.98
N GLY A 195 4.24 34.27 2.02
CA GLY A 195 4.93 33.52 0.99
C GLY A 195 4.06 33.52 -0.26
N GLY A 196 4.48 34.22 -1.31
CA GLY A 196 3.92 34.06 -2.65
C GLY A 196 4.13 32.63 -3.17
N PRO A 197 3.51 32.25 -4.30
CA PRO A 197 3.64 30.92 -4.89
C PRO A 197 5.12 30.59 -5.13
N GLN A 198 5.69 29.76 -4.27
CA GLN A 198 7.04 29.26 -4.45
C GLN A 198 7.00 28.13 -5.46
N SER A 199 7.13 28.51 -6.74
CA SER A 199 7.63 27.59 -7.75
C SER A 199 9.06 27.22 -7.38
N ALA A 200 9.22 26.12 -6.63
CA ALA A 200 10.52 25.49 -6.46
C ALA A 200 10.96 24.95 -7.82
N LEU A 201 11.98 25.62 -8.38
CA LEU A 201 12.56 25.50 -9.73
C LEU A 201 11.79 26.28 -10.82
N PRO A 202 12.47 27.06 -11.71
CA PRO A 202 11.82 27.73 -12.83
C PRO A 202 11.47 26.70 -13.92
N LEU A 203 10.58 25.77 -13.60
CA LEU A 203 10.09 24.69 -14.44
C LEU A 203 9.37 25.25 -15.67
N GLY A 204 8.70 26.40 -15.53
CA GLY A 204 8.09 27.09 -16.67
C GLY A 204 9.07 27.45 -17.79
N GLN A 205 10.35 27.69 -17.47
CA GLN A 205 11.39 27.91 -18.49
C GLN A 205 11.87 26.61 -19.15
N LEU A 206 11.75 25.48 -18.46
CA LEU A 206 12.07 24.15 -19.01
C LEU A 206 10.91 23.62 -19.86
N ASP A 207 9.67 23.89 -19.45
CA ASP A 207 8.46 23.48 -20.16
C ASP A 207 8.40 24.06 -21.59
N ALA A 208 8.95 25.27 -21.79
CA ALA A 208 8.99 25.95 -23.08
C ALA A 208 10.04 25.40 -24.07
N LEU A 209 10.90 24.46 -23.64
CA LEU A 209 11.96 23.88 -24.46
C LEU A 209 11.54 22.51 -24.98
N ASP A 210 12.06 22.12 -26.16
CA ASP A 210 11.94 20.74 -26.66
C ASP A 210 12.67 19.76 -25.73
N HIS A 211 12.38 18.45 -25.81
CA HIS A 211 12.92 17.44 -24.88
C HIS A 211 14.45 17.47 -24.77
N HIS A 212 15.17 17.60 -25.90
CA HIS A 212 16.63 17.58 -25.92
C HIS A 212 17.23 18.89 -25.37
N GLU A 213 16.65 20.03 -25.72
CA GLU A 213 17.05 21.34 -25.23
C GLU A 213 16.73 21.50 -23.75
N ARG A 214 15.58 21.00 -23.30
CA ARG A 214 15.14 20.95 -21.91
C ARG A 214 16.14 20.16 -21.07
N ARG A 215 16.48 18.94 -21.50
CA ARG A 215 17.47 18.11 -20.79
C ARG A 215 18.84 18.78 -20.72
N ARG A 216 19.26 19.45 -21.81
CA ARG A 216 20.51 20.23 -21.83
C ARG A 216 20.47 21.45 -20.90
N ALA A 217 19.35 22.17 -20.87
CA ALA A 217 19.17 23.35 -20.03
C ALA A 217 19.08 22.99 -18.54
N ALA A 218 18.38 21.90 -18.22
CA ALA A 218 18.31 21.33 -16.88
C ALA A 218 19.70 20.88 -16.40
N LYS A 219 20.44 20.13 -17.22
CA LYS A 219 21.81 19.70 -16.92
C LYS A 219 22.74 20.89 -16.63
N LYS A 220 22.62 21.99 -17.39
CA LYS A 220 23.38 23.23 -17.13
C LYS A 220 23.05 23.89 -15.79
N ARG A 221 21.90 23.57 -15.21
CA ARG A 221 21.42 24.06 -13.91
C ARG A 221 21.64 23.04 -12.78
N GLY A 222 22.34 21.94 -13.05
CA GLY A 222 22.57 20.86 -12.09
C GLY A 222 21.39 19.90 -11.90
N LEU A 223 20.36 19.99 -12.75
CA LEU A 223 19.20 19.10 -12.72
C LEU A 223 19.40 18.00 -13.76
N GLU A 224 19.50 16.76 -13.31
CA GLU A 224 19.53 15.58 -14.17
C GLU A 224 18.39 14.63 -13.78
N TRP A 225 17.83 13.95 -14.78
CA TRP A 225 16.89 12.87 -14.57
C TRP A 225 17.27 11.69 -15.48
N PRO A 226 16.99 10.44 -15.04
CA PRO A 226 17.25 9.24 -15.82
C PRO A 226 16.33 9.16 -17.04
N THR A 227 16.78 8.47 -18.10
CA THR A 227 15.84 8.01 -19.14
C THR A 227 14.91 6.93 -18.59
N THR A 228 13.81 6.64 -19.28
CA THR A 228 12.95 5.47 -18.97
C THR A 228 13.78 4.18 -18.96
N ARG A 229 14.72 4.05 -19.90
CA ARG A 229 15.65 2.91 -19.94
C ARG A 229 16.53 2.85 -18.69
N ASP A 230 17.19 3.95 -18.32
CA ASP A 230 18.06 3.99 -17.13
C ASP A 230 17.26 3.64 -15.87
N ALA A 231 16.02 4.14 -15.75
CA ALA A 231 15.14 3.85 -14.63
C ALA A 231 14.70 2.38 -14.58
N ARG A 232 14.42 1.75 -15.74
CA ARG A 232 14.13 0.31 -15.84
C ARG A 232 15.35 -0.55 -15.52
N ASP A 233 16.53 -0.16 -15.98
CA ASP A 233 17.78 -0.85 -15.67
C ASP A 233 18.05 -0.81 -14.16
N ARG A 234 17.80 0.33 -13.49
CA ARG A 234 17.87 0.46 -12.03
C ARG A 234 16.83 -0.41 -11.32
N LEU A 235 15.57 -0.40 -11.78
CA LEU A 235 14.50 -1.24 -11.24
C LEU A 235 14.90 -2.73 -11.28
N PHE A 236 15.36 -3.20 -12.44
CA PHE A 236 15.81 -4.58 -12.62
C PHE A 236 17.01 -4.92 -11.73
N ALA A 237 17.99 -4.01 -11.64
CA ALA A 237 19.14 -4.17 -10.75
C ALA A 237 18.71 -4.29 -9.28
N THR A 238 17.78 -3.45 -8.81
CA THR A 238 17.28 -3.50 -7.43
C THR A 238 16.55 -4.81 -7.14
N ILE A 239 15.67 -5.29 -8.04
CA ILE A 239 14.96 -6.57 -7.88
C ILE A 239 15.97 -7.73 -7.82
N THR A 240 16.91 -7.79 -8.76
CA THR A 240 17.92 -8.87 -8.81
C THR A 240 18.86 -8.84 -7.61
N GLU A 241 19.18 -7.65 -7.07
CA GLU A 241 19.98 -7.51 -5.85
C GLU A 241 19.25 -8.05 -4.62
N VAL A 242 17.96 -7.71 -4.44
CA VAL A 242 17.14 -8.24 -3.32
C VAL A 242 17.08 -9.77 -3.38
N MET A 243 16.84 -10.33 -4.58
CA MET A 243 16.87 -11.78 -4.76
C MET A 243 18.26 -12.35 -4.46
N ARG A 244 19.34 -11.77 -4.99
CA ARG A 244 20.70 -12.28 -4.81
C ARG A 244 21.11 -12.32 -3.34
N ASN A 245 20.77 -11.28 -2.59
CA ASN A 245 21.11 -11.14 -1.18
C ASN A 245 20.20 -11.95 -0.24
N GLN A 246 19.13 -12.56 -0.77
CA GLN A 246 18.11 -13.25 0.04
C GLN A 246 17.42 -12.27 1.01
N ASP A 247 17.23 -11.03 0.55
CA ASP A 247 16.64 -9.94 1.31
C ASP A 247 15.10 -10.00 1.28
N THR A 248 14.49 -9.32 2.25
CA THR A 248 13.07 -8.97 2.26
C THR A 248 12.93 -7.45 2.16
N ALA A 249 12.46 -6.97 1.00
CA ALA A 249 12.39 -5.54 0.72
C ALA A 249 11.22 -5.17 -0.22
N VAL A 250 10.70 -3.96 -0.05
CA VAL A 250 9.77 -3.32 -1.00
C VAL A 250 10.57 -2.41 -1.91
N VAL A 251 10.40 -2.57 -3.21
CA VAL A 251 11.00 -1.74 -4.24
C VAL A 251 10.03 -0.61 -4.56
N ASP A 252 10.40 0.61 -4.15
CA ASP A 252 9.66 1.83 -4.50
C ASP A 252 10.00 2.22 -5.94
N ALA A 253 9.08 1.92 -6.86
CA ALA A 253 9.23 2.21 -8.27
C ALA A 253 7.98 2.89 -8.85
N PRO A 254 8.13 4.03 -9.56
CA PRO A 254 7.02 4.80 -10.12
C PRO A 254 6.03 3.98 -10.95
N THR A 255 4.77 4.44 -10.98
CA THR A 255 3.79 3.94 -11.96
C THR A 255 4.30 4.14 -13.39
N ALA A 256 3.90 3.26 -14.30
CA ALA A 256 4.34 3.19 -15.70
C ALA A 256 5.81 2.75 -15.93
N LEU A 257 6.63 2.52 -14.89
CA LEU A 257 8.01 2.05 -15.08
C LEU A 257 8.09 0.59 -15.56
N GLY A 258 7.01 -0.18 -15.41
CA GLY A 258 6.92 -1.58 -15.84
C GLY A 258 7.37 -2.58 -14.78
N LYS A 259 7.02 -2.36 -13.51
CA LYS A 259 7.34 -3.25 -12.36
C LYS A 259 6.93 -4.70 -12.61
N SER A 260 5.62 -4.94 -12.73
CA SER A 260 5.04 -6.26 -12.96
C SER A 260 5.49 -6.85 -14.30
N HIS A 261 5.53 -6.02 -15.36
CA HIS A 261 6.02 -6.42 -16.68
C HIS A 261 7.47 -6.92 -16.64
N THR A 262 8.36 -6.22 -15.93
CA THR A 262 9.78 -6.61 -15.81
C THR A 262 9.91 -8.01 -15.22
N VAL A 263 9.16 -8.32 -14.15
CA VAL A 263 9.20 -9.65 -13.53
C VAL A 263 8.57 -10.71 -14.43
N ALA A 264 7.45 -10.38 -15.09
CA ALA A 264 6.71 -11.29 -15.95
C ALA A 264 7.45 -11.69 -17.23
N THR A 265 8.24 -10.77 -17.80
CA THR A 265 8.94 -10.96 -19.09
C THR A 265 10.41 -11.36 -18.94
N THR A 266 10.88 -11.58 -17.71
CA THR A 266 12.24 -12.06 -17.45
C THR A 266 12.24 -13.58 -17.39
N SER A 267 13.09 -14.23 -18.20
CA SER A 267 13.39 -15.66 -18.04
C SER A 267 14.52 -15.85 -17.02
N TRP A 268 14.16 -16.05 -15.76
CA TRP A 268 15.07 -16.08 -14.62
C TRP A 268 16.01 -17.30 -14.60
N GLY A 269 15.66 -18.37 -15.31
CA GLY A 269 16.40 -19.63 -15.36
C GLY A 269 17.32 -19.78 -16.58
N SER A 270 17.22 -18.87 -17.56
CA SER A 270 17.92 -19.00 -18.85
C SER A 270 19.40 -18.60 -18.81
N GLU A 271 19.75 -17.53 -18.09
CA GLU A 271 21.10 -16.99 -18.01
C GLU A 271 21.76 -17.29 -16.65
N ASP A 272 23.06 -17.62 -16.65
CA ASP A 272 23.80 -17.93 -15.42
C ASP A 272 23.72 -16.79 -14.38
N GLN A 273 23.73 -15.53 -14.81
CA GLN A 273 23.66 -14.37 -13.90
C GLN A 273 22.31 -14.23 -13.19
N LEU A 274 21.22 -14.54 -13.89
CA LEU A 274 19.86 -14.49 -13.33
C LEU A 274 19.60 -15.70 -12.45
N ARG A 275 20.09 -16.86 -12.89
CA ARG A 275 20.08 -18.07 -12.08
C ARG A 275 20.88 -17.90 -10.79
N ASP A 276 22.02 -17.20 -10.82
CA ASP A 276 22.77 -16.86 -9.62
C ASP A 276 22.01 -15.88 -8.71
N ALA A 277 21.29 -14.91 -9.29
CA ALA A 277 20.45 -13.98 -8.53
C ALA A 277 19.31 -14.71 -7.80
N THR A 278 18.61 -15.62 -8.50
CA THR A 278 17.51 -16.41 -7.92
C THR A 278 17.98 -17.60 -7.07
N GLY A 279 19.28 -17.91 -7.08
CA GLY A 279 19.84 -19.12 -6.47
C GLY A 279 19.39 -20.42 -7.17
N GLY A 280 19.00 -20.33 -8.44
CA GLY A 280 18.41 -21.43 -9.21
C GLY A 280 17.07 -21.90 -8.67
N LYS A 281 16.34 -21.01 -7.97
CA LYS A 281 15.00 -21.27 -7.43
C LYS A 281 13.95 -20.52 -8.24
N PRO A 282 12.73 -21.06 -8.35
CA PRO A 282 11.66 -20.41 -9.10
C PRO A 282 11.31 -19.04 -8.49
N VAL A 283 10.85 -18.14 -9.36
CA VAL A 283 10.22 -16.88 -8.97
C VAL A 283 8.71 -17.09 -8.91
N VAL A 284 8.08 -16.76 -7.78
CA VAL A 284 6.63 -16.79 -7.63
C VAL A 284 6.14 -15.35 -7.60
N HIS A 285 5.50 -14.95 -8.69
CA HIS A 285 4.94 -13.62 -8.88
C HIS A 285 3.46 -13.66 -8.49
N LEU A 286 3.16 -13.00 -7.37
CA LEU A 286 1.84 -12.93 -6.77
C LEU A 286 1.21 -11.57 -7.05
N GLN A 287 0.05 -11.56 -7.70
CA GLN A 287 -0.67 -10.33 -8.03
C GLN A 287 -1.85 -10.08 -7.08
N ALA A 288 -2.18 -8.80 -6.87
CA ALA A 288 -3.33 -8.40 -6.06
C ALA A 288 -4.67 -8.85 -6.64
N THR A 289 -4.83 -8.86 -7.96
CA THR A 289 -6.09 -9.22 -8.64
C THR A 289 -5.88 -10.28 -9.72
N ARG A 290 -6.98 -10.93 -10.09
CA ARG A 290 -7.01 -11.88 -11.21
C ARG A 290 -6.64 -11.19 -12.53
N ASP A 291 -7.24 -10.03 -12.81
CA ASP A 291 -6.98 -9.30 -14.06
C ASP A 291 -5.49 -8.93 -14.20
N ALA A 292 -4.86 -8.46 -13.11
CA ALA A 292 -3.43 -8.17 -13.10
C ALA A 292 -2.55 -9.43 -13.31
N ARG A 293 -2.98 -10.58 -12.77
CA ARG A 293 -2.32 -11.87 -13.04
C ARG A 293 -2.44 -12.24 -14.51
N ASP A 294 -3.64 -12.13 -15.08
CA ASP A 294 -3.92 -12.51 -16.46
C ASP A 294 -3.18 -11.58 -17.47
N GLU A 295 -3.08 -10.28 -17.18
CA GLU A 295 -2.22 -9.34 -17.93
C GLU A 295 -0.73 -9.73 -17.86
N ALA A 296 -0.24 -10.14 -16.69
CA ALA A 296 1.15 -10.59 -16.54
C ALA A 296 1.44 -11.89 -17.29
N ILE A 297 0.45 -12.80 -17.37
CA ILE A 297 0.54 -14.05 -18.15
C ILE A 297 0.61 -13.74 -19.64
N GLU A 298 -0.22 -12.81 -20.14
CA GLU A 298 -0.18 -12.38 -21.53
C GLU A 298 1.20 -11.80 -21.89
N ALA A 299 1.73 -10.91 -21.03
CA ALA A 299 3.07 -10.36 -21.22
C ALA A 299 4.17 -11.43 -21.24
N ALA A 300 4.10 -12.42 -20.35
CA ALA A 300 5.05 -13.53 -20.32
C ALA A 300 4.96 -14.40 -21.59
N HIS A 301 3.74 -14.64 -22.08
CA HIS A 301 3.51 -15.38 -23.33
C HIS A 301 4.04 -14.62 -24.55
N GLU A 302 3.84 -13.30 -24.63
CA GLU A 302 4.41 -12.45 -25.69
C GLU A 302 5.95 -12.45 -25.67
N ALA A 303 6.54 -12.54 -24.48
CA ALA A 303 7.99 -12.59 -24.27
C ALA A 303 8.60 -14.00 -24.40
N ASP A 304 7.80 -15.04 -24.69
CA ASP A 304 8.23 -16.45 -24.78
C ASP A 304 8.92 -16.95 -23.48
N VAL A 305 8.40 -16.54 -22.31
CA VAL A 305 8.90 -16.95 -21.00
C VAL A 305 8.17 -18.20 -20.51
N ASP A 306 8.93 -19.23 -20.14
CA ASP A 306 8.40 -20.44 -19.51
C ASP A 306 7.77 -20.11 -18.15
N HIS A 307 6.47 -20.35 -18.01
CA HIS A 307 5.74 -20.05 -16.79
C HIS A 307 4.73 -21.13 -16.43
N PHE A 308 4.28 -21.09 -15.18
CA PHE A 308 3.18 -21.90 -14.67
C PHE A 308 2.13 -20.99 -14.03
N VAL A 309 0.85 -21.25 -14.29
CA VAL A 309 -0.26 -20.45 -13.76
C VAL A 309 -1.02 -21.25 -12.72
N LEU A 310 -1.25 -20.64 -11.56
CA LEU A 310 -2.17 -21.17 -10.55
C LEU A 310 -3.50 -20.44 -10.62
N GLN A 311 -4.54 -21.25 -10.73
CA GLN A 311 -5.92 -20.81 -10.87
C GLN A 311 -6.69 -21.13 -9.61
N ALA A 312 -7.54 -20.20 -9.18
CA ALA A 312 -8.42 -20.41 -8.05
C ALA A 312 -9.43 -21.52 -8.34
N ARG A 313 -10.06 -22.06 -7.30
CA ARG A 313 -10.99 -23.20 -7.42
C ARG A 313 -12.12 -22.97 -8.43
N HIS A 314 -12.69 -21.77 -8.48
CA HIS A 314 -13.77 -21.41 -9.41
C HIS A 314 -13.29 -21.18 -10.85
N GLU A 315 -11.98 -21.04 -11.06
CA GLU A 315 -11.39 -20.90 -12.39
C GLU A 315 -11.01 -22.26 -12.97
N ALA A 316 -10.54 -23.18 -12.12
CA ALA A 316 -10.04 -24.48 -12.55
C ALA A 316 -11.05 -25.64 -12.40
N CYS A 317 -11.99 -25.58 -11.45
CA CYS A 317 -12.99 -26.64 -11.25
C CYS A 317 -14.38 -26.19 -11.75
N PRO A 318 -14.95 -26.84 -12.78
CA PRO A 318 -16.25 -26.45 -13.33
C PRO A 318 -17.41 -26.65 -12.33
N VAL A 319 -17.31 -27.65 -11.44
CA VAL A 319 -18.29 -27.84 -10.34
C VAL A 319 -18.25 -26.67 -9.36
N ALA A 320 -17.05 -26.19 -9.01
CA ALA A 320 -16.91 -25.03 -8.14
C ALA A 320 -17.24 -23.70 -8.83
N ALA A 321 -17.21 -23.67 -10.17
CA ALA A 321 -17.60 -22.52 -11.00
C ALA A 321 -19.12 -22.39 -11.14
N GLY A 322 -19.88 -23.43 -10.78
CA GLY A 322 -21.34 -23.48 -10.90
C GLY A 322 -21.85 -24.02 -12.24
N ASP A 323 -20.99 -24.58 -13.09
CA ASP A 323 -21.36 -25.14 -14.40
C ASP A 323 -22.36 -26.32 -14.29
N TYR A 324 -22.45 -26.92 -13.11
CA TYR A 324 -23.32 -28.06 -12.79
C TYR A 324 -24.33 -27.76 -11.68
N ASP A 325 -24.56 -26.49 -11.37
CA ASP A 325 -25.58 -26.11 -10.40
C ASP A 325 -27.00 -26.26 -10.98
N PRO A 326 -28.03 -26.41 -10.14
CA PRO A 326 -29.41 -26.35 -10.61
C PRO A 326 -29.69 -25.00 -11.29
N PRO A 327 -30.37 -24.96 -12.44
CA PRO A 327 -30.71 -23.70 -13.09
C PRO A 327 -31.62 -22.87 -12.17
N ALA A 328 -31.43 -21.55 -12.17
CA ALA A 328 -32.25 -20.66 -11.37
C ALA A 328 -33.73 -20.78 -11.77
N ALA A 329 -34.64 -20.68 -10.79
CA ALA A 329 -36.07 -20.85 -11.01
C ALA A 329 -36.67 -19.87 -12.05
N ASP A 330 -36.00 -18.74 -12.28
CA ASP A 330 -36.40 -17.70 -13.22
C ASP A 330 -35.79 -17.87 -14.63
N ASP A 331 -34.80 -18.76 -14.77
CA ASP A 331 -34.03 -18.97 -16.02
C ASP A 331 -34.48 -20.19 -16.84
N VAL A 332 -35.42 -20.99 -16.31
CA VAL A 332 -35.97 -22.15 -17.01
C VAL A 332 -37.35 -21.83 -17.58
N ASP A 333 -37.45 -21.69 -18.91
CA ASP A 333 -38.74 -21.80 -19.58
C ASP A 333 -39.33 -23.19 -19.28
N GLU A 334 -40.62 -23.26 -18.91
CA GLU A 334 -41.31 -24.53 -18.61
C GLU A 334 -41.17 -25.53 -19.77
N GLY A 335 -40.15 -26.40 -19.72
CA GLY A 335 -39.88 -27.43 -20.74
C GLY A 335 -38.46 -27.49 -21.32
N GLU A 336 -37.51 -26.67 -20.87
CA GLU A 336 -36.10 -26.83 -21.27
C GLU A 336 -35.45 -28.02 -20.54
N GLU A 337 -35.00 -29.03 -21.31
CA GLU A 337 -34.26 -30.18 -20.77
C GLU A 337 -32.79 -29.78 -20.58
N ILE A 338 -32.32 -29.73 -19.33
CA ILE A 338 -30.89 -29.62 -19.01
C ILE A 338 -30.15 -30.87 -19.51
N ASP A 339 -28.99 -30.68 -20.15
CA ASP A 339 -28.19 -31.74 -20.76
C ASP A 339 -27.10 -32.33 -19.83
N TYR A 340 -27.03 -31.83 -18.60
CA TYR A 340 -26.17 -32.33 -17.53
C TYR A 340 -26.97 -32.76 -16.29
N GLN A 341 -26.33 -33.50 -15.39
CA GLN A 341 -26.87 -33.86 -14.08
C GLN A 341 -26.49 -32.77 -13.07
N PRO A 342 -27.44 -31.99 -12.50
CA PRO A 342 -27.12 -31.04 -11.46
C PRO A 342 -26.55 -31.74 -10.24
N ILE A 343 -25.55 -31.11 -9.62
CA ILE A 343 -24.89 -31.59 -8.41
C ILE A 343 -25.36 -30.71 -7.24
N THR A 344 -25.84 -31.37 -6.19
CA THR A 344 -26.29 -30.71 -4.95
C THR A 344 -25.82 -31.47 -3.73
N LEU A 345 -25.78 -30.79 -2.59
CA LEU A 345 -25.56 -31.42 -1.28
C LEU A 345 -26.53 -30.84 -0.25
N GLY A 346 -27.36 -31.70 0.34
CA GLY A 346 -28.41 -31.24 1.25
C GLY A 346 -29.45 -30.33 0.58
N GLY A 347 -29.59 -30.42 -0.75
CA GLY A 347 -30.46 -29.55 -1.56
C GLY A 347 -29.90 -28.17 -1.88
N GLU A 348 -28.68 -27.83 -1.44
CA GLU A 348 -27.93 -26.63 -1.83
C GLU A 348 -27.14 -26.89 -3.12
N ALA A 349 -26.97 -25.87 -3.96
CA ALA A 349 -26.15 -25.97 -5.17
C ALA A 349 -24.69 -26.25 -4.81
N ALA A 350 -23.99 -27.06 -5.62
CA ALA A 350 -22.63 -27.48 -5.31
C ALA A 350 -21.67 -26.29 -5.15
N SER A 351 -21.75 -25.28 -6.04
CA SER A 351 -20.87 -24.12 -5.97
C SER A 351 -21.13 -23.25 -4.73
N GLU A 352 -22.41 -23.08 -4.35
CA GLU A 352 -22.84 -22.33 -3.17
C GLU A 352 -22.36 -23.04 -1.90
N TRP A 353 -22.58 -24.35 -1.82
CA TRP A 353 -22.13 -25.17 -0.69
C TRP A 353 -20.60 -25.16 -0.54
N ILE A 354 -19.87 -25.31 -1.66
CA ILE A 354 -18.40 -25.22 -1.66
C ILE A 354 -17.95 -23.86 -1.15
N SER A 355 -18.60 -22.77 -1.58
CA SER A 355 -18.26 -21.41 -1.17
C SER A 355 -18.55 -21.18 0.30
N SER A 356 -19.69 -21.66 0.81
CA SER A 356 -20.04 -21.65 2.23
C SER A 356 -18.99 -22.37 3.09
N MET A 357 -18.51 -23.52 2.64
CA MET A 357 -17.47 -24.29 3.34
C MET A 357 -16.08 -23.63 3.27
N CYS A 358 -15.66 -23.19 2.09
CA CYS A 358 -14.32 -22.63 1.88
C CYS A 358 -14.19 -21.21 2.42
N GLU A 359 -15.12 -20.31 2.10
CA GLU A 359 -15.06 -18.89 2.49
C GLU A 359 -15.73 -18.66 3.84
N GLY A 360 -16.87 -19.30 4.09
CA GLY A 360 -17.58 -19.15 5.35
C GLY A 360 -16.88 -19.83 6.52
N ARG A 361 -16.34 -21.03 6.32
CA ARG A 361 -15.68 -21.83 7.39
C ARG A 361 -14.16 -21.90 7.26
N GLY A 362 -13.57 -21.41 6.17
CA GLY A 362 -12.13 -21.41 5.96
C GLY A 362 -11.54 -22.79 5.64
N LEU A 363 -12.35 -23.73 5.11
CA LEU A 363 -11.89 -25.10 4.82
C LEU A 363 -11.06 -25.18 3.53
N PRO A 364 -10.01 -26.02 3.47
CA PRO A 364 -9.26 -26.28 2.25
C PRO A 364 -10.15 -26.89 1.16
N PHE A 365 -10.05 -26.35 -0.05
CA PHE A 365 -10.87 -26.79 -1.19
C PHE A 365 -10.73 -28.29 -1.50
N SER A 366 -9.52 -28.85 -1.43
CA SER A 366 -9.30 -30.29 -1.69
C SER A 366 -10.14 -31.18 -0.76
N TYR A 367 -10.32 -30.77 0.49
CA TYR A 367 -11.08 -31.50 1.49
C TYR A 367 -12.59 -31.35 1.28
N VAL A 368 -13.04 -30.12 1.04
CA VAL A 368 -14.45 -29.82 0.69
C VAL A 368 -14.88 -30.56 -0.57
N HIS A 369 -14.02 -30.56 -1.59
CA HIS A 369 -14.24 -31.26 -2.85
C HIS A 369 -14.34 -32.78 -2.66
N LEU A 370 -13.41 -33.38 -1.90
CA LEU A 370 -13.45 -34.81 -1.59
C LEU A 370 -14.73 -35.19 -0.84
N HIS A 371 -15.17 -34.35 0.09
CA HIS A 371 -16.42 -34.58 0.82
C HIS A 371 -17.63 -34.54 -0.11
N LEU A 372 -17.71 -33.53 -1.00
CA LEU A 372 -18.78 -33.42 -2.00
C LEU A 372 -18.81 -34.62 -2.95
N ASP A 373 -17.65 -35.07 -3.41
CA ASP A 373 -17.52 -36.24 -4.29
C ASP A 373 -18.12 -37.50 -3.64
N GLN A 374 -17.89 -37.68 -2.34
CA GLN A 374 -18.37 -38.84 -1.60
C GLN A 374 -19.84 -38.74 -1.14
N HIS A 375 -20.38 -37.53 -0.98
CA HIS A 375 -21.65 -37.31 -0.28
C HIS A 375 -22.72 -36.55 -1.06
N ASN A 376 -22.48 -36.15 -2.31
CA ASN A 376 -23.49 -35.47 -3.14
C ASN A 376 -24.82 -36.23 -3.17
N ASP A 377 -25.93 -35.49 -3.25
CA ASP A 377 -27.29 -36.04 -3.14
C ASP A 377 -27.60 -37.06 -4.25
N GLN A 378 -26.87 -37.00 -5.36
CA GLN A 378 -27.04 -37.85 -6.53
C GLN A 378 -26.25 -39.18 -6.40
N GLY A 379 -25.26 -39.26 -5.52
CA GLY A 379 -24.39 -40.43 -5.36
C GLY A 379 -23.60 -40.77 -6.64
N VAL A 380 -23.16 -39.75 -7.37
CA VAL A 380 -22.39 -39.86 -8.62
C VAL A 380 -20.98 -39.29 -8.45
N ASP A 381 -20.04 -39.76 -9.25
CA ASP A 381 -18.71 -39.15 -9.34
C ASP A 381 -18.84 -37.72 -9.88
N LEU A 382 -18.02 -36.79 -9.38
CA LEU A 382 -18.09 -35.41 -9.84
C LEU A 382 -17.70 -35.28 -11.32
N PRO A 383 -18.42 -34.48 -12.12
CA PRO A 383 -18.12 -34.30 -13.55
C PRO A 383 -16.71 -33.77 -13.83
N CYS A 384 -16.14 -32.97 -12.92
CA CYS A 384 -14.76 -32.50 -13.02
C CYS A 384 -13.71 -33.62 -12.82
N CYS A 385 -14.13 -34.76 -12.27
CA CYS A 385 -13.30 -35.95 -12.05
C CYS A 385 -13.68 -37.12 -12.99
N SER A 386 -14.63 -36.90 -13.90
CA SER A 386 -15.03 -37.88 -14.91
C SER A 386 -14.31 -37.62 -16.25
N GLY A 387 -13.10 -38.14 -16.40
CA GLY A 387 -12.31 -38.09 -17.63
C GLY A 387 -12.53 -39.36 -18.44
N GLU A 388 -12.70 -39.22 -19.75
CA GLU A 388 -12.66 -40.35 -20.67
C GLU A 388 -11.27 -40.99 -20.63
N THR A 389 -11.21 -42.30 -20.42
CA THR A 389 -10.01 -43.12 -20.60
C THR A 389 -9.42 -42.83 -21.99
N SER A 390 -8.28 -42.15 -22.06
CA SER A 390 -7.62 -41.90 -23.34
C SER A 390 -6.85 -43.16 -23.76
N TYR A 391 -7.02 -43.60 -25.01
CA TYR A 391 -6.28 -44.77 -25.51
C TYR A 391 -4.86 -44.33 -25.88
N ASP A 392 -3.88 -44.75 -25.08
CA ASP A 392 -2.47 -44.54 -25.39
C ASP A 392 -2.06 -45.49 -26.54
N LYS A 393 -1.72 -44.92 -27.71
CA LYS A 393 -1.30 -45.70 -28.88
C LYS A 393 0.10 -46.31 -28.73
N GLU A 394 0.95 -45.75 -27.87
CA GLU A 394 2.31 -46.22 -27.60
C GLU A 394 2.31 -47.35 -26.56
N GLU A 395 1.49 -47.25 -25.52
CA GLU A 395 1.37 -48.28 -24.47
C GLU A 395 0.33 -49.36 -24.77
N GLY A 396 -0.61 -49.09 -25.68
CA GLY A 396 -1.62 -50.06 -26.12
C GLY A 396 -2.64 -50.42 -25.04
N ASP A 397 -2.81 -49.54 -24.05
CA ASP A 397 -3.80 -49.66 -22.98
C ASP A 397 -4.67 -48.39 -22.92
N PHE A 398 -5.84 -48.53 -22.33
CA PHE A 398 -6.63 -47.37 -21.92
C PHE A 398 -5.97 -46.79 -20.67
N ASP A 399 -5.76 -45.49 -20.65
CA ASP A 399 -5.35 -44.79 -19.43
C ASP A 399 -6.51 -44.88 -18.43
N ASP A 400 -6.45 -45.89 -17.54
CA ASP A 400 -7.39 -46.15 -16.45
C ASP A 400 -7.21 -45.15 -15.28
N THR A 401 -6.37 -44.11 -15.44
CA THR A 401 -6.17 -43.11 -14.39
C THR A 401 -7.45 -42.28 -14.23
N PRO A 402 -8.12 -42.32 -13.06
CA PRO A 402 -9.26 -41.44 -12.79
C PRO A 402 -8.79 -40.00 -13.01
N SER A 403 -9.51 -39.21 -13.80
CA SER A 403 -9.12 -37.81 -13.94
C SER A 403 -9.29 -37.13 -12.58
N GLU A 404 -8.20 -36.62 -12.02
CA GLU A 404 -8.27 -35.78 -10.84
C GLU A 404 -8.80 -34.39 -11.24
N CYS A 405 -9.63 -33.79 -10.38
CA CYS A 405 -10.14 -32.44 -10.55
C CYS A 405 -9.00 -31.47 -10.97
N PRO A 406 -9.16 -30.65 -12.03
CA PRO A 406 -8.09 -29.79 -12.53
C PRO A 406 -7.55 -28.81 -11.47
N ALA A 407 -8.43 -28.34 -10.58
CA ALA A 407 -8.06 -27.46 -9.47
C ALA A 407 -7.17 -28.15 -8.42
N ILE A 408 -7.18 -29.48 -8.34
CA ILE A 408 -6.33 -30.30 -7.47
C ILE A 408 -5.07 -30.73 -8.24
N SER A 409 -5.23 -31.25 -9.47
CA SER A 409 -4.12 -31.81 -10.26
C SER A 409 -3.07 -30.77 -10.67
N GLN A 410 -3.44 -29.48 -10.78
CA GLN A 410 -2.46 -28.39 -10.98
C GLN A 410 -1.33 -28.40 -9.94
N TRP A 411 -1.59 -28.85 -8.71
CA TRP A 411 -0.60 -28.93 -7.64
C TRP A 411 0.40 -30.07 -7.82
N GLU A 412 -0.02 -31.21 -8.38
CA GLU A 412 0.88 -32.31 -8.72
C GLU A 412 1.76 -31.95 -9.91
N ILE A 413 1.19 -31.26 -10.92
CA ILE A 413 1.96 -30.77 -12.06
C ILE A 413 3.00 -29.75 -11.60
N LEU A 414 2.62 -28.80 -10.74
CA LEU A 414 3.54 -27.83 -10.15
C LEU A 414 4.68 -28.52 -9.39
N ARG A 415 4.37 -29.48 -8.51
CA ARG A 415 5.38 -30.23 -7.75
C ARG A 415 6.34 -30.98 -8.67
N SER A 416 5.82 -31.71 -9.65
CA SER A 416 6.61 -32.43 -10.65
C SER A 416 7.55 -31.50 -11.43
N LYS A 417 7.07 -30.33 -11.88
CA LYS A 417 7.93 -29.34 -12.56
C LYS A 417 8.97 -28.74 -11.62
N LYS A 418 8.61 -28.46 -10.36
CA LYS A 418 9.54 -27.94 -9.34
C LYS A 418 10.68 -28.91 -9.07
N GLU A 419 10.37 -30.20 -8.90
CA GLU A 419 11.35 -31.26 -8.65
C GLU A 419 12.32 -31.47 -9.82
N ARG A 420 11.82 -31.33 -11.05
CA ARG A 420 12.64 -31.40 -12.27
C ARG A 420 13.45 -30.12 -12.54
N GLY A 421 13.22 -29.05 -11.78
CA GLY A 421 13.86 -27.75 -11.99
C GLY A 421 13.40 -27.05 -13.28
N GLU A 422 12.19 -27.37 -13.74
CA GLU A 422 11.58 -26.84 -14.97
C GLU A 422 10.66 -25.64 -14.70
N LEU A 423 10.60 -25.16 -13.45
CA LEU A 423 9.85 -23.95 -13.10
C LEU A 423 10.77 -22.74 -13.06
N ASP A 424 10.57 -21.83 -14.01
CA ASP A 424 11.22 -20.53 -14.02
C ASP A 424 10.37 -19.51 -13.23
N LEU A 425 9.12 -19.32 -13.68
CA LEU A 425 8.17 -18.35 -13.14
C LEU A 425 6.82 -18.99 -12.82
N VAL A 426 6.22 -18.62 -11.68
CA VAL A 426 4.87 -19.03 -11.27
C VAL A 426 4.00 -17.79 -11.06
N PHE A 427 2.85 -17.73 -11.70
CA PHE A 427 1.85 -16.67 -11.52
C PHE A 427 0.69 -17.13 -10.66
N ALA A 428 0.30 -16.33 -9.67
CA ALA A 428 -0.85 -16.60 -8.80
C ALA A 428 -1.36 -15.31 -8.15
N THR A 429 -2.50 -15.33 -7.47
CA THR A 429 -2.94 -14.17 -6.67
C THR A 429 -2.38 -14.21 -5.24
N HIS A 430 -2.42 -13.09 -4.51
CA HIS A 430 -1.91 -12.98 -3.13
C HIS A 430 -2.37 -14.09 -2.18
N ASN A 431 -3.61 -14.57 -2.30
CA ASN A 431 -4.12 -15.64 -1.44
C ASN A 431 -3.36 -16.97 -1.57
N PHE A 432 -2.70 -17.21 -2.71
CA PHE A 432 -1.82 -18.37 -2.87
C PHE A 432 -0.54 -18.28 -2.01
N ALA A 433 -0.21 -17.11 -1.47
CA ALA A 433 0.87 -16.98 -0.47
C ALA A 433 0.61 -17.87 0.75
N HIS A 434 -0.63 -18.21 1.09
CA HIS A 434 -0.89 -19.16 2.18
C HIS A 434 -0.34 -20.55 1.87
N VAL A 435 -0.23 -20.93 0.60
CA VAL A 435 0.24 -22.25 0.19
C VAL A 435 1.74 -22.38 0.44
N PRO A 436 2.14 -23.24 1.39
CA PRO A 436 3.53 -23.26 1.80
C PRO A 436 4.53 -23.73 0.74
N SER A 437 4.15 -24.66 -0.13
CA SER A 437 5.01 -25.18 -1.20
C SER A 437 5.44 -24.11 -2.22
N LEU A 438 4.69 -23.00 -2.28
CA LEU A 438 5.02 -21.82 -3.07
C LEU A 438 6.00 -20.88 -2.38
N ARG A 439 5.96 -20.75 -1.05
CA ARG A 439 6.88 -19.91 -0.27
C ARG A 439 8.23 -20.56 -0.02
N MET A 440 8.23 -21.87 0.20
CA MET A 440 9.40 -22.62 0.65
C MET A 440 10.59 -22.54 -0.30
N HIS A 441 11.64 -21.86 0.15
CA HIS A 441 12.91 -21.70 -0.57
C HIS A 441 12.74 -21.16 -2.01
N THR A 442 11.75 -20.30 -2.24
CA THR A 442 11.48 -19.62 -3.51
C THR A 442 11.69 -18.11 -3.38
N ASN A 443 11.79 -17.43 -4.52
CA ASN A 443 11.81 -15.97 -4.55
C ASN A 443 10.37 -15.49 -4.73
N ILE A 444 9.81 -14.85 -3.71
CA ILE A 444 8.44 -14.32 -3.77
C ILE A 444 8.49 -12.87 -4.25
N VAL A 445 7.67 -12.55 -5.25
CA VAL A 445 7.42 -11.17 -5.69
C VAL A 445 5.95 -10.87 -5.46
N LEU A 446 5.64 -9.90 -4.61
CA LEU A 446 4.29 -9.41 -4.35
C LEU A 446 4.08 -8.12 -5.15
N ASP A 447 3.12 -8.13 -6.08
CA ASP A 447 2.76 -6.96 -6.87
C ASP A 447 1.60 -6.21 -6.22
N GLU A 448 1.86 -4.95 -5.86
CA GLU A 448 1.08 -4.13 -4.93
C GLU A 448 1.06 -4.69 -3.49
N GLU A 449 0.67 -3.85 -2.54
CA GLU A 449 0.65 -4.22 -1.13
C GLU A 449 -0.45 -5.25 -0.78
N PRO A 450 -0.13 -6.38 -0.13
CA PRO A 450 -1.13 -7.32 0.35
C PRO A 450 -1.73 -6.90 1.71
N ASP A 451 -3.03 -7.11 1.86
CA ASP A 451 -3.77 -6.85 3.10
C ASP A 451 -3.79 -8.08 4.03
N PHE A 452 -4.26 -9.23 3.54
CA PHE A 452 -4.50 -10.44 4.35
C PHE A 452 -5.47 -10.26 5.55
N ALA A 453 -6.15 -9.13 5.69
CA ALA A 453 -7.30 -9.02 6.57
C ALA A 453 -8.40 -10.01 6.16
N GLN A 454 -9.13 -10.48 7.17
CA GLN A 454 -10.25 -11.40 7.03
C GLN A 454 -11.53 -10.63 7.29
N ASP A 455 -12.52 -10.79 6.41
CA ASP A 455 -13.85 -10.19 6.59
C ASP A 455 -14.65 -10.99 7.65
N LEU A 456 -14.31 -10.76 8.92
CA LEU A 456 -14.91 -11.44 10.06
C LEU A 456 -15.47 -10.42 11.05
N THR A 457 -16.79 -10.31 11.08
CA THR A 457 -17.49 -9.49 12.08
C THR A 457 -17.30 -10.03 13.49
N THR A 458 -17.41 -9.15 14.50
CA THR A 458 -17.43 -9.53 15.93
C THR A 458 -18.43 -10.66 16.23
N ASP A 459 -19.61 -10.65 15.60
CA ASP A 459 -20.61 -11.72 15.79
C ASP A 459 -20.14 -13.06 15.22
N ARG A 460 -19.48 -13.06 14.04
CA ARG A 460 -18.92 -14.28 13.46
C ARG A 460 -17.78 -14.84 14.31
N VAL A 461 -16.88 -13.98 14.80
CA VAL A 461 -15.80 -14.37 15.72
C VAL A 461 -16.38 -14.94 17.02
N ARG A 462 -17.37 -14.26 17.60
CA ARG A 462 -18.08 -14.71 18.82
C ARG A 462 -18.68 -16.10 18.64
N ARG A 463 -19.43 -16.32 17.55
CA ARG A 463 -20.09 -17.60 17.27
C ARG A 463 -19.08 -18.73 17.03
N SER A 464 -18.01 -18.45 16.29
CA SER A 464 -16.99 -19.46 15.97
C SER A 464 -16.16 -19.86 17.19
N ILE A 465 -15.72 -18.91 18.02
CA ILE A 465 -15.03 -19.22 19.28
C ILE A 465 -15.96 -19.96 20.25
N THR A 466 -17.22 -19.54 20.38
CA THR A 466 -18.19 -20.25 21.24
C THR A 466 -18.35 -21.70 20.80
N ALA A 467 -18.47 -21.95 19.50
CA ALA A 467 -18.57 -23.31 18.96
C ALA A 467 -17.28 -24.11 19.17
N TYR A 468 -16.11 -23.49 18.98
CA TYR A 468 -14.81 -24.11 19.22
C TYR A 468 -14.65 -24.54 20.69
N LEU A 469 -14.91 -23.63 21.65
CA LEU A 469 -14.84 -23.93 23.07
C LEU A 469 -15.76 -25.09 23.49
N GLN A 470 -16.94 -25.20 22.85
CA GLN A 470 -17.86 -26.32 23.05
C GLN A 470 -17.31 -27.63 22.47
N ALA A 471 -16.63 -27.58 21.32
CA ALA A 471 -16.07 -28.74 20.65
C ALA A 471 -14.89 -29.36 21.43
N ILE A 472 -14.07 -28.53 22.09
CA ILE A 472 -12.93 -28.98 22.91
C ILE A 472 -13.28 -29.21 24.40
N ASP A 473 -14.56 -29.17 24.77
CA ASP A 473 -15.03 -29.30 26.16
C ASP A 473 -14.29 -28.35 27.14
N ALA A 474 -14.06 -27.10 26.71
CA ALA A 474 -13.33 -26.12 27.50
C ALA A 474 -14.05 -25.76 28.81
N PRO A 475 -13.32 -25.30 29.85
CA PRO A 475 -13.91 -24.92 31.15
C PRO A 475 -15.04 -23.87 31.04
N VAL A 476 -14.97 -23.02 30.01
CA VAL A 476 -16.02 -22.08 29.65
C VAL A 476 -16.44 -22.28 28.20
N SER A 477 -17.73 -22.08 27.92
CA SER A 477 -18.33 -22.34 26.61
C SER A 477 -19.19 -21.19 26.10
N SER A 478 -19.03 -19.99 26.68
CA SER A 478 -19.65 -18.76 26.19
C SER A 478 -18.60 -17.66 26.01
N TRP A 479 -18.88 -16.74 25.09
CA TRP A 479 -18.02 -15.60 24.80
C TRP A 479 -17.77 -14.70 26.00
N GLU A 480 -18.81 -14.37 26.77
CA GLU A 480 -18.70 -13.44 27.89
C GLU A 480 -17.85 -14.03 29.02
N ALA A 481 -17.97 -15.34 29.27
CA ALA A 481 -17.13 -16.04 30.24
C ALA A 481 -15.69 -16.14 29.75
N PHE A 482 -15.48 -16.41 28.46
CA PHE A 482 -14.17 -16.43 27.82
C PHE A 482 -13.45 -15.08 27.91
N ILE A 483 -14.08 -13.98 27.50
CA ILE A 483 -13.50 -12.63 27.60
C ILE A 483 -13.24 -12.24 29.05
N GLY A 484 -14.18 -12.56 29.96
CA GLY A 484 -14.02 -12.29 31.39
C GLY A 484 -12.80 -12.98 32.02
N LEU A 485 -12.50 -14.22 31.61
CA LEU A 485 -11.30 -14.94 32.05
C LEU A 485 -10.03 -14.46 31.34
N ALA A 486 -10.10 -14.13 30.05
CA ALA A 486 -8.96 -13.60 29.29
C ALA A 486 -8.43 -12.30 29.90
N GLY A 487 -9.33 -11.42 30.37
CA GLY A 487 -8.98 -10.15 31.02
C GLY A 487 -8.68 -10.23 32.52
N HIS A 488 -8.73 -11.43 33.14
CA HIS A 488 -8.49 -11.58 34.58
C HIS A 488 -6.99 -11.55 34.91
N ASP A 489 -6.59 -10.64 35.80
CA ASP A 489 -5.22 -10.39 36.24
C ASP A 489 -4.94 -10.84 37.70
N GLY A 490 -5.95 -11.43 38.35
CA GLY A 490 -5.88 -11.89 39.74
C GLY A 490 -5.05 -13.17 39.90
N TRP A 491 -4.49 -13.37 41.10
CA TRP A 491 -3.65 -14.53 41.41
C TRP A 491 -4.21 -15.34 42.58
N GLY A 492 -4.23 -16.67 42.43
CA GLY A 492 -4.49 -17.61 43.53
C GLY A 492 -5.95 -17.70 44.00
N ASP A 493 -6.90 -17.21 43.20
CA ASP A 493 -8.33 -17.46 43.37
C ASP A 493 -8.84 -18.54 42.39
N ASP A 494 -10.10 -18.93 42.52
CA ASP A 494 -10.72 -19.95 41.66
C ASP A 494 -10.74 -19.51 40.19
N ALA A 495 -10.87 -18.19 39.93
CA ALA A 495 -10.86 -17.62 38.58
C ALA A 495 -9.48 -17.73 37.90
N ALA A 496 -8.39 -17.53 38.66
CA ALA A 496 -7.03 -17.77 38.16
C ALA A 496 -6.82 -19.24 37.79
N ALA A 497 -7.32 -20.17 38.60
CA ALA A 497 -7.23 -21.60 38.30
C ALA A 497 -8.06 -22.00 37.06
N GLU A 498 -9.24 -21.40 36.88
CA GLU A 498 -10.05 -21.58 35.67
C GLU A 498 -9.40 -20.95 34.43
N ARG A 499 -8.73 -19.80 34.57
CA ARG A 499 -7.95 -19.15 33.51
C ARG A 499 -6.78 -20.02 33.06
N ASP A 500 -6.02 -20.59 34.00
CA ASP A 500 -4.91 -21.50 33.68
C ASP A 500 -5.43 -22.77 32.97
N ALA A 501 -6.55 -23.34 33.45
CA ALA A 501 -7.17 -24.50 32.80
C ALA A 501 -7.69 -24.17 31.37
N LEU A 502 -8.25 -22.98 31.17
CA LEU A 502 -8.67 -22.50 29.85
C LEU A 502 -7.47 -22.30 28.93
N GLN A 503 -6.37 -21.72 29.43
CA GLN A 503 -5.14 -21.51 28.67
C GLN A 503 -4.57 -22.84 28.15
N ASP A 504 -4.62 -23.90 28.96
CA ASP A 504 -4.19 -25.23 28.54
C ASP A 504 -5.14 -25.78 27.45
N ALA A 505 -6.46 -25.65 27.64
CA ALA A 505 -7.48 -26.20 26.73
C ALA A 505 -7.49 -25.56 25.33
N ILE A 506 -7.27 -24.25 25.19
CA ILE A 506 -7.32 -23.54 23.88
C ILE A 506 -6.17 -23.91 22.91
N ASN A 507 -5.29 -24.82 23.32
CA ASN A 507 -4.28 -25.44 22.45
C ASN A 507 -4.75 -26.76 21.84
N GLU A 508 -5.91 -27.28 22.24
CA GLU A 508 -6.49 -28.49 21.67
C GLU A 508 -7.18 -28.18 20.32
N ASP A 509 -7.06 -29.12 19.38
CA ASP A 509 -7.75 -29.05 18.10
C ASP A 509 -9.06 -29.86 18.14
N PRO A 510 -10.14 -29.35 17.54
CA PRO A 510 -11.40 -30.07 17.45
C PRO A 510 -11.30 -31.24 16.46
N ASP A 511 -12.25 -32.17 16.53
CA ASP A 511 -12.35 -33.25 15.55
C ASP A 511 -12.53 -32.69 14.11
N PRO A 512 -11.82 -33.20 13.08
CA PRO A 512 -11.99 -32.77 11.70
C PRO A 512 -13.45 -32.74 11.20
N GLU A 513 -14.30 -33.69 11.63
CA GLU A 513 -15.70 -33.75 11.23
C GLU A 513 -16.52 -32.55 11.75
N TRP A 514 -16.12 -31.96 12.88
CA TRP A 514 -16.80 -30.78 13.47
C TRP A 514 -16.90 -29.61 12.50
N TYR A 515 -15.89 -29.42 11.64
CA TYR A 515 -15.88 -28.33 10.68
C TYR A 515 -16.98 -28.45 9.61
N PHE A 516 -17.46 -29.67 9.31
CA PHE A 516 -18.58 -29.89 8.40
C PHE A 516 -19.94 -29.86 9.10
N ASP A 517 -19.99 -30.33 10.34
CA ASP A 517 -21.27 -30.51 11.05
C ASP A 517 -21.80 -29.22 11.69
N ASP A 518 -20.94 -28.34 12.23
CA ASP A 518 -21.38 -27.10 12.89
C ASP A 518 -21.26 -25.89 11.95
N GLU A 519 -22.39 -25.26 11.61
CA GLU A 519 -22.45 -24.04 10.78
C GLU A 519 -21.66 -22.85 11.35
N ARG A 520 -21.41 -22.86 12.66
CA ARG A 520 -20.63 -21.83 13.35
C ARG A 520 -19.14 -22.11 13.30
N ALA A 521 -18.72 -23.32 12.93
CA ALA A 521 -17.31 -23.69 12.87
C ALA A 521 -16.54 -22.79 11.89
N HIS A 522 -15.28 -22.54 12.23
CA HIS A 522 -14.34 -21.79 11.41
C HIS A 522 -12.93 -22.27 11.70
N THR A 523 -12.11 -22.49 10.68
CA THR A 523 -10.73 -22.99 10.85
C THR A 523 -9.90 -22.05 11.71
N LEU A 524 -9.99 -20.73 11.52
CA LEU A 524 -9.31 -19.75 12.39
C LEU A 524 -9.78 -19.73 13.87
N ALA A 525 -10.88 -20.37 14.27
CA ALA A 525 -11.42 -20.25 15.62
C ALA A 525 -10.42 -20.56 16.76
N PRO A 526 -9.58 -21.61 16.67
CA PRO A 526 -8.54 -21.87 17.68
C PRO A 526 -7.50 -20.75 17.76
N ALA A 527 -7.07 -20.22 16.61
CA ALA A 527 -6.12 -19.11 16.56
C ALA A 527 -6.72 -17.81 17.10
N LEU A 528 -7.98 -17.52 16.76
CA LEU A 528 -8.70 -16.36 17.27
C LEU A 528 -8.86 -16.45 18.80
N ALA A 529 -9.23 -17.62 19.32
CA ALA A 529 -9.31 -17.83 20.77
C ALA A 529 -7.95 -17.57 21.44
N ARG A 530 -6.85 -18.12 20.92
CA ARG A 530 -5.51 -17.87 21.47
C ARG A 530 -5.08 -16.41 21.35
N ALA A 531 -5.29 -15.78 20.21
CA ALA A 531 -4.95 -14.37 20.00
C ALA A 531 -5.70 -13.49 21.00
N ILE A 532 -7.02 -13.64 21.12
CA ILE A 532 -7.85 -12.83 22.02
C ILE A 532 -7.52 -13.12 23.50
N PHE A 533 -7.27 -14.39 23.86
CA PHE A 533 -6.88 -14.76 25.21
C PHE A 533 -5.57 -14.11 25.66
N HIS A 534 -4.62 -13.97 24.73
CA HIS A 534 -3.33 -13.31 24.94
C HIS A 534 -3.30 -11.84 24.51
N ALA A 535 -4.46 -11.22 24.26
CA ALA A 535 -4.50 -9.83 23.81
C ALA A 535 -4.10 -8.88 24.95
N GLU A 536 -3.01 -8.14 24.73
CA GLU A 536 -2.46 -7.16 25.65
C GLU A 536 -3.03 -5.78 25.37
N GLU A 537 -3.22 -4.95 26.41
CA GLU A 537 -3.52 -3.53 26.24
C GLU A 537 -2.36 -2.84 25.52
N ARG A 538 -2.71 -2.10 24.47
CA ARG A 538 -1.83 -1.29 23.64
C ARG A 538 -2.33 0.15 23.66
N ALA A 539 -1.60 1.03 23.00
CA ALA A 539 -1.98 2.43 22.86
C ALA A 539 -3.36 2.60 22.21
N ASN A 540 -3.92 3.81 22.35
CA ASN A 540 -5.15 4.26 21.69
C ASN A 540 -6.43 3.47 22.05
N GLY A 541 -6.50 2.94 23.28
CA GLY A 541 -7.67 2.19 23.75
C GLY A 541 -7.87 0.87 23.01
N ARG A 542 -6.80 0.28 22.48
CA ARG A 542 -6.83 -1.00 21.77
C ARG A 542 -6.18 -2.11 22.58
N ARG A 543 -6.67 -3.33 22.38
CA ARG A 543 -6.02 -4.57 22.82
C ARG A 543 -5.63 -5.39 21.61
N VAL A 544 -4.39 -5.87 21.58
CA VAL A 544 -3.87 -6.62 20.42
C VAL A 544 -3.35 -7.96 20.86
N GLY A 545 -3.84 -8.99 20.19
CA GLY A 545 -3.40 -10.37 20.33
C GLY A 545 -2.79 -10.88 19.04
N LYS A 546 -1.62 -11.52 19.12
CA LYS A 546 -0.97 -12.13 17.96
C LYS A 546 -0.51 -13.54 18.30
N THR A 547 -0.94 -14.52 17.53
CA THR A 547 -0.52 -15.91 17.68
C THR A 547 0.02 -16.46 16.37
N ARG A 548 0.98 -17.37 16.49
CA ARG A 548 1.30 -18.27 15.38
C ARG A 548 0.15 -19.26 15.22
N TYR A 549 -0.17 -19.60 13.97
CA TYR A 549 -1.22 -20.54 13.64
C TYR A 549 -0.76 -21.50 12.54
N GLU A 550 -1.08 -22.77 12.75
CA GLU A 550 -0.91 -23.82 11.76
C GLU A 550 -2.30 -24.29 11.37
N PRO A 551 -2.81 -23.93 10.17
CA PRO A 551 -4.12 -24.36 9.75
C PRO A 551 -4.24 -25.88 9.76
N PRO A 552 -5.37 -26.43 10.24
CA PRO A 552 -5.54 -27.87 10.37
C PRO A 552 -5.37 -28.52 9.00
N ARG A 553 -4.52 -29.54 8.93
CA ARG A 553 -4.38 -30.40 7.76
C ARG A 553 -5.46 -31.47 7.84
N LEU A 554 -6.53 -31.26 7.08
CA LEU A 554 -7.68 -32.16 7.06
C LEU A 554 -7.47 -33.37 6.12
N ASP A 555 -6.29 -33.50 5.50
CA ASP A 555 -5.87 -34.61 4.66
C ASP A 555 -5.10 -35.70 5.45
N ALA A 556 -5.52 -36.96 5.30
CA ALA A 556 -5.12 -38.10 6.13
C ALA A 556 -3.65 -38.60 5.98
N GLY A 557 -2.79 -37.87 5.27
CA GLY A 557 -1.45 -38.35 4.86
C GLY A 557 -0.26 -37.47 5.22
N ALA A 558 -0.46 -36.31 5.84
CA ALA A 558 0.61 -35.38 6.15
C ALA A 558 1.28 -35.72 7.50
N VAL A 559 2.61 -35.81 7.51
CA VAL A 559 3.40 -35.97 8.75
C VAL A 559 3.84 -34.56 9.20
N ASP A 560 3.64 -34.25 10.48
CA ASP A 560 3.87 -32.92 11.11
C ASP A 560 5.35 -32.55 11.32
N GLU A 561 6.30 -33.21 10.65
CA GLU A 561 7.71 -33.10 11.08
C GLU A 561 8.44 -31.83 10.65
N GLU A 562 7.82 -30.94 9.88
CA GLU A 562 8.41 -29.63 9.59
C GLU A 562 7.30 -28.60 9.61
N GLY A 563 7.33 -27.68 10.58
CA GLY A 563 6.36 -26.58 10.70
C GLY A 563 6.39 -25.68 9.47
N TRP A 564 5.73 -26.16 8.43
CA TRP A 564 5.81 -25.75 7.03
C TRP A 564 4.58 -24.92 6.68
N ASN A 565 3.43 -25.20 7.31
CA ASN A 565 2.16 -24.52 7.06
C ASN A 565 1.83 -23.50 8.15
N LYS A 566 2.53 -22.37 8.17
CA LYS A 566 2.35 -21.33 9.19
C LYS A 566 1.82 -20.01 8.66
N SER A 567 0.99 -19.39 9.48
CA SER A 567 0.56 -18.01 9.39
C SER A 567 0.58 -17.33 10.76
N TRP A 568 0.46 -16.01 10.76
CA TRP A 568 0.30 -15.16 11.92
C TRP A 568 -1.12 -14.64 11.96
N VAL A 569 -1.84 -14.94 13.03
CA VAL A 569 -3.19 -14.41 13.26
C VAL A 569 -3.08 -13.29 14.28
N THR A 570 -3.39 -12.07 13.84
CA THR A 570 -3.48 -10.87 14.68
C THR A 570 -4.95 -10.48 14.83
N VAL A 571 -5.35 -10.09 16.04
CA VAL A 571 -6.68 -9.57 16.35
C VAL A 571 -6.52 -8.25 17.11
N VAL A 572 -7.23 -7.21 16.65
CA VAL A 572 -7.35 -5.91 17.33
C VAL A 572 -8.76 -5.80 17.91
N LEU A 573 -8.83 -5.51 19.21
CA LEU A 573 -10.06 -5.26 19.96
C LEU A 573 -10.06 -3.84 20.53
N ASP A 574 -11.23 -3.27 20.74
CA ASP A 574 -11.38 -2.06 21.54
C ASP A 574 -11.64 -2.36 23.03
N GLU A 575 -11.89 -1.31 23.82
CA GLU A 575 -12.20 -1.39 25.25
C GLU A 575 -13.50 -2.16 25.55
N ASP A 576 -14.44 -2.17 24.61
CA ASP A 576 -15.71 -2.90 24.70
C ASP A 576 -15.56 -4.37 24.27
N ASN A 577 -14.37 -4.79 23.85
CA ASN A 577 -14.04 -6.10 23.27
C ASN A 577 -14.77 -6.37 21.95
N GLU A 578 -15.10 -5.33 21.18
CA GLU A 578 -15.48 -5.47 19.78
C GLU A 578 -14.24 -5.73 18.94
N VAL A 579 -14.36 -6.64 17.97
CA VAL A 579 -13.27 -6.99 17.06
C VAL A 579 -13.29 -6.00 15.90
N HIS A 580 -12.22 -5.22 15.75
CA HIS A 580 -12.08 -4.26 14.65
C HIS A 580 -11.34 -4.87 13.46
N THR A 581 -10.23 -5.55 13.73
CA THR A 581 -9.38 -6.16 12.69
C THR A 581 -9.03 -7.60 13.02
N VAL A 582 -9.15 -8.49 12.02
CA VAL A 582 -8.58 -9.83 12.02
C VAL A 582 -7.64 -9.96 10.82
N ARG A 583 -6.36 -10.20 11.07
CA ARG A 583 -5.36 -10.41 10.01
C ARG A 583 -4.81 -11.81 10.07
N ASN A 584 -4.76 -12.51 8.94
CA ASN A 584 -4.15 -13.83 8.81
C ASN A 584 -3.01 -13.75 7.80
N ALA A 585 -1.82 -13.32 8.23
CA ALA A 585 -0.68 -13.12 7.34
C ALA A 585 0.13 -14.42 7.17
N PRO A 586 0.45 -14.87 5.94
CA PRO A 586 1.36 -15.99 5.71
C PRO A 586 2.75 -15.76 6.34
N ASP A 587 3.37 -16.82 6.87
CA ASP A 587 4.74 -16.73 7.41
C ASP A 587 5.79 -16.72 6.28
N PHE A 588 6.25 -15.56 5.85
CA PHE A 588 7.27 -15.48 4.79
C PHE A 588 8.69 -15.86 5.24
N GLY A 589 8.91 -16.25 6.51
CA GLY A 589 10.25 -16.54 7.05
C GLY A 589 10.98 -17.72 6.40
N LEU A 590 10.29 -18.56 5.62
CA LEU A 590 10.87 -19.69 4.88
C LEU A 590 11.06 -19.40 3.38
N ALA A 591 10.72 -18.19 2.92
CA ALA A 591 11.06 -17.73 1.58
C ALA A 591 12.57 -17.50 1.45
N ARG A 592 13.10 -17.68 0.24
CA ARG A 592 14.49 -17.33 -0.05
C ARG A 592 14.66 -15.81 -0.11
N SER A 593 13.71 -15.11 -0.72
CA SER A 593 13.65 -13.65 -0.74
C SER A 593 12.21 -13.21 -0.89
N VAL A 594 11.90 -12.01 -0.43
CA VAL A 594 10.57 -11.39 -0.65
C VAL A 594 10.75 -10.00 -1.22
N VAL A 595 10.20 -9.78 -2.40
CA VAL A 595 10.23 -8.50 -3.12
C VAL A 595 8.81 -7.95 -3.17
N GLY A 596 8.54 -6.85 -2.47
CA GLY A 596 7.32 -6.07 -2.68
C GLY A 596 7.52 -5.11 -3.86
N LEU A 597 6.55 -4.99 -4.77
CA LEU A 597 6.56 -4.01 -5.84
C LEU A 597 5.47 -2.98 -5.57
N ASP A 598 5.85 -1.75 -5.28
CA ASP A 598 4.90 -0.68 -4.97
C ASP A 598 5.34 0.64 -5.61
N ALA A 599 4.37 1.48 -5.97
CA ALA A 599 4.65 2.83 -6.41
C ALA A 599 4.82 3.82 -5.26
N HIS A 600 4.15 3.62 -4.13
CA HIS A 600 4.23 4.52 -2.99
C HIS A 600 4.09 3.69 -1.71
N PRO A 601 5.14 2.91 -1.37
CA PRO A 601 5.04 1.97 -0.26
C PRO A 601 4.86 2.67 1.07
N ALA A 602 3.92 2.15 1.87
CA ALA A 602 3.77 2.48 3.28
C ALA A 602 4.37 1.35 4.13
N ARG A 603 5.56 1.58 4.67
CA ARG A 603 6.32 0.56 5.41
C ARG A 603 5.53 -0.06 6.56
N PRO A 604 4.74 0.68 7.37
CA PRO A 604 3.91 0.12 8.44
C PRO A 604 2.99 -1.02 7.97
N ARG A 605 2.38 -0.88 6.80
CA ARG A 605 1.45 -1.88 6.26
C ARG A 605 2.16 -3.13 5.77
N TRP A 606 3.29 -2.95 5.07
CA TRP A 606 4.16 -4.06 4.69
C TRP A 606 4.72 -4.82 5.92
N MET A 607 4.95 -4.14 7.04
CA MET A 607 5.44 -4.76 8.28
C MET A 607 4.43 -5.71 8.91
N VAL A 608 3.13 -5.35 8.93
CA VAL A 608 2.09 -6.21 9.51
C VAL A 608 1.71 -7.38 8.60
N SER A 609 1.74 -7.16 7.27
CA SER A 609 1.27 -8.15 6.29
C SER A 609 2.35 -9.11 5.79
N VAL A 610 3.63 -8.70 5.81
CA VAL A 610 4.72 -9.47 5.16
C VAL A 610 5.83 -9.79 6.15
N HIS A 611 6.57 -8.78 6.63
CA HIS A 611 7.67 -9.03 7.55
C HIS A 611 8.01 -7.78 8.39
N PRO A 612 8.15 -7.88 9.73
CA PRO A 612 8.40 -6.71 10.59
C PRO A 612 9.68 -5.94 10.27
N SER A 613 10.69 -6.59 9.68
CA SER A 613 11.96 -5.93 9.32
C SER A 613 12.06 -5.51 7.85
N ILE A 614 10.95 -5.53 7.10
CA ILE A 614 10.97 -5.19 5.67
C ILE A 614 11.49 -3.77 5.45
N GLN A 615 12.35 -3.62 4.45
CA GLN A 615 13.01 -2.36 4.09
C GLN A 615 12.44 -1.81 2.79
N VAL A 616 12.44 -0.49 2.62
CA VAL A 616 12.10 0.15 1.34
C VAL A 616 13.39 0.47 0.59
N LYS A 617 13.47 0.06 -0.68
CA LYS A 617 14.57 0.39 -1.60
C LYS A 617 14.02 1.24 -2.73
N ALA A 618 14.36 2.53 -2.74
CA ALA A 618 13.95 3.46 -3.78
C ALA A 618 14.74 3.23 -5.09
N VAL A 619 14.02 3.16 -6.22
CA VAL A 619 14.66 3.07 -7.55
C VAL A 619 15.13 4.44 -8.04
N LEU A 620 14.35 5.49 -7.74
CA LEU A 620 14.62 6.87 -8.11
C LEU A 620 14.56 7.75 -6.87
N GLU A 621 15.49 8.70 -6.77
CA GLU A 621 15.42 9.75 -5.75
C GLU A 621 14.16 10.62 -5.95
N PRO A 622 13.61 11.28 -4.91
CA PRO A 622 12.36 12.04 -5.02
C PRO A 622 12.37 13.11 -6.13
N GLU A 623 13.50 13.81 -6.31
CA GLU A 623 13.66 14.81 -7.39
C GLU A 623 13.77 14.15 -8.77
N GLU A 624 14.53 13.06 -8.91
CA GLU A 624 14.63 12.28 -10.15
C GLU A 624 13.24 11.75 -10.55
N ARG A 625 12.48 11.22 -9.59
CA ARG A 625 11.12 10.71 -9.80
C ARG A 625 10.17 11.79 -10.30
N ARG A 626 10.21 12.99 -9.69
CA ARG A 626 9.38 14.13 -10.11
C ARG A 626 9.70 14.56 -11.54
N LEU A 627 10.99 14.71 -11.85
CA LEU A 627 11.45 15.15 -13.17
C LEU A 627 11.21 14.08 -14.24
N TRP A 628 11.45 12.80 -13.93
CA TRP A 628 11.14 11.68 -14.81
C TRP A 628 9.64 11.62 -15.13
N ARG A 629 8.77 11.68 -14.12
CA ARG A 629 7.30 11.68 -14.29
C ARG A 629 6.86 12.80 -15.24
N ARG A 630 7.33 14.02 -15.00
CA ARG A 630 6.91 15.20 -15.76
C ARG A 630 7.47 15.24 -17.18
N TYR A 631 8.74 14.91 -17.36
CA TYR A 631 9.48 15.21 -18.59
C TYR A 631 9.85 14.01 -19.43
N GLU A 632 10.06 12.85 -18.82
CA GLU A 632 10.36 11.62 -19.56
C GLU A 632 9.07 10.85 -19.84
N ARG A 633 8.23 10.65 -18.80
CA ARG A 633 6.93 9.99 -18.92
C ARG A 633 5.84 10.90 -19.50
N GLY A 634 5.95 12.23 -19.36
CA GLY A 634 4.96 13.17 -19.89
C GLY A 634 3.67 13.35 -19.06
N LEU A 635 3.68 12.98 -17.77
CA LEU A 635 2.55 13.18 -16.87
C LEU A 635 2.70 14.49 -16.08
N ARG A 636 1.82 15.46 -16.37
CA ARG A 636 1.72 16.74 -15.65
C ARG A 636 0.52 16.74 -14.72
N VAL A 637 0.74 17.07 -13.45
CA VAL A 637 -0.33 17.07 -12.43
C VAL A 637 -0.64 18.48 -11.93
N VAL A 638 -1.89 18.91 -12.07
CA VAL A 638 -2.39 20.22 -11.61
C VAL A 638 -3.33 20.03 -10.43
N GLN A 639 -2.89 20.43 -9.24
CA GLN A 639 -3.74 20.43 -8.06
C GLN A 639 -4.74 21.59 -8.12
N VAL A 640 -6.01 21.29 -7.90
CA VAL A 640 -7.13 22.23 -7.97
C VAL A 640 -7.71 22.46 -6.57
N GLY A 641 -7.35 23.60 -5.99
CA GLY A 641 -7.69 23.99 -4.62
C GLY A 641 -6.75 23.42 -3.56
N GLU A 642 -6.93 23.88 -2.33
CA GLU A 642 -6.07 23.56 -1.17
C GLU A 642 -6.77 22.67 -0.15
N ALA A 643 -7.98 22.17 -0.46
CA ALA A 643 -8.75 21.40 0.50
C ALA A 643 -8.63 19.90 0.25
N THR A 644 -8.45 19.13 1.33
CA THR A 644 -8.72 17.69 1.32
C THR A 644 -10.18 17.45 1.04
N ARG A 645 -10.46 16.57 0.07
CA ARG A 645 -11.84 16.26 -0.36
C ARG A 645 -12.10 14.76 -0.26
N PRO A 646 -12.38 14.23 0.94
CA PRO A 646 -12.74 12.85 1.11
C PRO A 646 -14.15 12.63 0.54
N LEU A 647 -14.28 11.79 -0.47
CA LEU A 647 -15.56 11.56 -1.15
C LEU A 647 -16.15 10.17 -0.89
N ALA A 648 -15.53 9.36 -0.03
CA ALA A 648 -15.98 8.00 0.27
C ALA A 648 -17.47 7.94 0.68
N SER A 649 -17.93 8.82 1.58
CA SER A 649 -19.34 8.89 2.00
C SER A 649 -20.27 9.65 1.04
N GLY A 650 -19.71 10.38 0.07
CA GLY A 650 -20.45 11.30 -0.81
C GLY A 650 -21.01 12.56 -0.14
N GLU A 651 -20.89 12.70 1.19
CA GLU A 651 -21.38 13.84 1.97
C GLU A 651 -20.71 15.16 1.55
N TYR A 652 -19.38 15.13 1.39
CA TYR A 652 -18.58 16.30 1.01
C TYR A 652 -18.59 16.58 -0.50
N PHE A 653 -19.42 15.88 -1.27
CA PHE A 653 -19.54 16.12 -2.70
C PHE A 653 -20.30 17.42 -2.98
N GLN A 654 -19.59 18.39 -3.58
CA GLN A 654 -20.10 19.71 -3.91
C GLN A 654 -20.43 19.79 -5.42
N PRO A 655 -21.66 19.44 -5.85
CA PRO A 655 -22.00 19.28 -7.27
C PRO A 655 -21.86 20.56 -8.08
N ASP A 656 -22.18 21.73 -7.50
CA ASP A 656 -22.04 23.01 -8.22
C ASP A 656 -20.58 23.35 -8.50
N GLN A 657 -19.66 23.12 -7.54
CA GLN A 657 -18.24 23.35 -7.77
C GLN A 657 -17.67 22.38 -8.80
N VAL A 658 -18.02 21.09 -8.70
CA VAL A 658 -17.57 20.09 -9.67
C VAL A 658 -18.08 20.43 -11.08
N ARG A 659 -19.33 20.88 -11.19
CA ARG A 659 -19.90 21.35 -12.46
C ARG A 659 -19.12 22.52 -13.05
N THR A 660 -18.79 23.53 -12.24
CA THR A 660 -17.98 24.67 -12.70
C THR A 660 -16.60 24.24 -13.18
N LEU A 661 -15.95 23.32 -12.48
CA LEU A 661 -14.67 22.78 -12.94
C LEU A 661 -14.81 22.01 -14.26
N VAL A 662 -15.78 21.10 -14.36
CA VAL A 662 -16.01 20.26 -15.55
C VAL A 662 -16.38 21.12 -16.77
N GLU A 663 -17.27 22.09 -16.62
CA GLU A 663 -17.65 23.02 -17.71
C GLU A 663 -16.43 23.82 -18.18
N HIS A 664 -15.58 24.30 -17.26
CA HIS A 664 -14.37 25.03 -17.62
C HIS A 664 -13.34 24.13 -18.33
N LEU A 665 -13.14 22.88 -17.86
CA LEU A 665 -12.26 21.93 -18.53
C LEU A 665 -12.78 21.58 -19.93
N GLN A 666 -14.09 21.39 -20.08
CA GLN A 666 -14.70 21.14 -21.38
C GLN A 666 -14.56 22.34 -22.32
N GLU A 667 -14.73 23.57 -21.83
CA GLU A 667 -14.53 24.78 -22.63
C GLU A 667 -13.07 24.94 -23.07
N ALA A 668 -12.12 24.64 -22.18
CA ALA A 668 -10.69 24.79 -22.45
C ALA A 668 -10.13 23.71 -23.40
N TYR A 669 -10.60 22.47 -23.29
CA TYR A 669 -10.01 21.30 -23.96
C TYR A 669 -10.93 20.63 -24.99
N GLY A 670 -12.22 20.97 -25.02
CA GLY A 670 -13.20 20.39 -25.93
C GLY A 670 -13.26 18.86 -25.83
N GLU A 671 -13.26 18.19 -26.98
CA GLU A 671 -13.34 16.72 -27.09
C GLU A 671 -12.14 15.99 -26.45
N ARG A 672 -11.04 16.69 -26.14
CA ARG A 672 -9.88 16.08 -25.46
C ARG A 672 -10.12 15.78 -23.98
N PHE A 673 -11.17 16.36 -23.39
CA PHE A 673 -11.57 16.09 -22.01
C PHE A 673 -12.85 15.25 -22.00
N ARG A 674 -12.72 13.99 -21.57
CA ARG A 674 -13.86 13.07 -21.45
C ARG A 674 -13.75 12.05 -20.32
N THR A 675 -12.65 12.04 -19.59
CA THR A 675 -12.38 11.01 -18.57
C THR A 675 -12.24 11.60 -17.17
N ALA A 676 -12.74 10.86 -16.18
CA ALA A 676 -12.57 11.24 -14.79
C ALA A 676 -12.52 10.03 -13.84
N ILE A 677 -11.79 10.17 -12.74
CA ILE A 677 -11.68 9.20 -11.64
C ILE A 677 -12.21 9.85 -10.35
N THR A 678 -13.03 9.14 -9.57
CA THR A 678 -13.61 9.67 -8.31
C THR A 678 -13.95 8.53 -7.33
N ALA A 679 -14.49 8.81 -6.15
CA ALA A 679 -15.05 7.77 -5.28
C ALA A 679 -16.32 7.13 -5.89
N SER A 680 -16.51 5.82 -5.68
CA SER A 680 -17.64 5.05 -6.22
C SER A 680 -19.01 5.63 -5.83
N SER A 681 -19.14 6.11 -4.59
CA SER A 681 -20.35 6.72 -4.04
C SER A 681 -20.85 7.96 -4.78
N VAL A 682 -20.00 8.60 -5.60
CA VAL A 682 -20.33 9.82 -6.35
C VAL A 682 -20.10 9.68 -7.86
N GLU A 683 -19.68 8.51 -8.34
CA GLU A 683 -19.30 8.30 -9.74
C GLU A 683 -20.45 8.64 -10.70
N ASP A 684 -21.65 8.10 -10.45
CA ASP A 684 -22.82 8.37 -11.30
C ASP A 684 -23.23 9.86 -11.31
N ARG A 685 -23.03 10.56 -10.18
CA ARG A 685 -23.29 12.00 -10.08
C ARG A 685 -22.27 12.78 -10.90
N LEU A 686 -20.98 12.42 -10.84
CA LEU A 686 -19.94 13.02 -11.66
C LEU A 686 -20.18 12.77 -13.16
N ARG A 687 -20.50 11.53 -13.53
CA ARG A 687 -20.83 11.15 -14.91
C ARG A 687 -22.02 11.97 -15.45
N THR A 688 -23.03 12.19 -14.62
CA THR A 688 -24.18 13.06 -14.97
C THR A 688 -23.75 14.51 -15.19
N ILE A 689 -22.85 15.04 -14.35
CA ILE A 689 -22.30 16.40 -14.51
C ILE A 689 -21.52 16.53 -15.81
N MET A 690 -20.67 15.56 -16.15
CA MET A 690 -19.91 15.55 -17.41
C MET A 690 -20.83 15.54 -18.64
N LYS A 691 -21.89 14.72 -18.62
CA LYS A 691 -22.91 14.71 -19.68
C LYS A 691 -23.63 16.06 -19.81
N ALA A 692 -23.94 16.70 -18.68
CA ALA A 692 -24.60 18.00 -18.67
C ALA A 692 -23.69 19.16 -19.13
N ALA A 693 -22.38 18.96 -19.09
CA ALA A 693 -21.38 19.90 -19.58
C ALA A 693 -21.01 19.66 -21.05
N ASP A 694 -21.73 18.80 -21.78
CA ASP A 694 -21.46 18.45 -23.18
C ASP A 694 -20.14 17.69 -23.44
N CYS A 695 -19.61 16.95 -22.45
CA CYS A 695 -18.52 16.00 -22.68
C CYS A 695 -19.01 14.86 -23.61
N VAL A 696 -18.27 14.60 -24.69
CA VAL A 696 -18.59 13.54 -25.66
C VAL A 696 -18.16 12.18 -25.09
N ASP A 697 -19.13 11.27 -24.95
CA ASP A 697 -18.92 9.90 -24.46
C ASP A 697 -18.08 9.83 -23.16
N PRO A 698 -18.58 10.41 -22.05
CA PRO A 698 -17.78 10.52 -20.83
C PRO A 698 -17.56 9.14 -20.20
N SER A 699 -16.30 8.81 -19.98
CA SER A 699 -15.87 7.58 -19.32
C SER A 699 -15.40 7.87 -17.91
N THR A 700 -15.90 7.12 -16.94
CA THR A 700 -15.53 7.28 -15.54
C THR A 700 -15.01 5.97 -14.96
N MET A 701 -14.18 6.11 -13.94
CA MET A 701 -13.65 5.03 -13.13
C MET A 701 -13.75 5.46 -11.67
N HIS A 702 -13.84 4.50 -10.74
CA HIS A 702 -13.71 4.82 -9.34
C HIS A 702 -12.45 4.24 -8.70
N TYR A 703 -12.03 4.87 -7.61
CA TYR A 703 -10.92 4.38 -6.79
C TYR A 703 -11.12 2.91 -6.38
N GLY A 704 -10.11 2.08 -6.57
CA GLY A 704 -10.15 0.62 -6.52
C GLY A 704 -10.05 -0.03 -7.91
N GLU A 705 -10.79 0.49 -8.91
CA GLU A 705 -10.75 -0.04 -10.28
C GLU A 705 -9.47 0.33 -11.03
N GLU A 706 -8.73 1.35 -10.56
CA GLU A 706 -7.48 1.72 -11.23
C GLU A 706 -6.53 0.52 -11.25
N LYS A 707 -6.53 -0.35 -10.24
CA LYS A 707 -5.65 -1.51 -10.16
C LYS A 707 -5.87 -2.53 -11.28
N SER A 708 -7.06 -2.63 -11.86
CA SER A 708 -7.43 -3.62 -12.89
C SER A 708 -7.79 -3.05 -14.26
N ARG A 709 -7.93 -1.72 -14.39
CA ARG A 709 -8.33 -1.07 -15.66
C ARG A 709 -7.26 -0.15 -16.24
N ASN A 710 -7.05 -0.27 -17.55
CA ASN A 710 -5.97 0.41 -18.28
C ASN A 710 -6.46 1.45 -19.30
N ASP A 711 -7.76 1.74 -19.33
CA ASP A 711 -8.45 2.43 -20.42
C ASP A 711 -8.05 3.89 -20.64
N PHE A 712 -7.41 4.55 -19.66
CA PHE A 712 -7.08 5.99 -19.71
C PHE A 712 -5.65 6.30 -20.16
N GLY A 713 -4.87 5.27 -20.54
CA GLY A 713 -3.45 5.43 -20.89
C GLY A 713 -3.14 6.45 -21.99
N HIS A 714 -4.06 6.59 -22.96
CA HIS A 714 -3.91 7.47 -24.13
C HIS A 714 -4.66 8.80 -24.01
N GLU A 715 -5.33 9.05 -22.89
CA GLU A 715 -6.11 10.26 -22.66
C GLU A 715 -5.19 11.45 -22.36
N ARG A 716 -5.35 12.56 -23.07
CA ARG A 716 -4.48 13.75 -22.93
C ARG A 716 -4.88 14.67 -21.77
N VAL A 717 -6.14 14.60 -21.34
CA VAL A 717 -6.67 15.42 -20.24
C VAL A 717 -7.57 14.56 -19.36
N GLY A 718 -7.35 14.61 -18.05
CA GLY A 718 -8.11 13.86 -17.07
C GLY A 718 -8.47 14.67 -15.83
N LEU A 719 -9.53 14.24 -15.14
CA LEU A 719 -9.93 14.79 -13.84
C LEU A 719 -9.91 13.69 -12.77
N VAL A 720 -9.11 13.87 -11.73
CA VAL A 720 -9.19 13.07 -10.50
C VAL A 720 -9.89 13.92 -9.44
N ASN A 721 -11.09 13.50 -9.02
CA ASN A 721 -11.94 14.29 -8.13
C ASN A 721 -12.02 13.65 -6.73
N GLY A 722 -11.53 14.39 -5.73
CA GLY A 722 -11.50 13.98 -4.33
C GLY A 722 -10.48 12.88 -4.02
N CYS A 723 -10.59 12.27 -2.85
CA CYS A 723 -9.80 11.10 -2.40
C CYS A 723 -10.70 10.12 -1.62
N ILE A 724 -10.23 8.89 -1.43
CA ILE A 724 -10.81 7.96 -0.42
C ILE A 724 -10.26 8.35 0.94
N ASP A 725 -11.06 8.23 1.99
CA ASP A 725 -10.60 8.33 3.36
C ASP A 725 -11.02 7.05 4.13
N PRO A 726 -10.07 6.35 4.78
CA PRO A 726 -10.35 5.08 5.47
C PRO A 726 -10.95 5.24 6.87
N GLY A 727 -11.11 6.47 7.39
CA GLY A 727 -11.47 6.69 8.79
C GLY A 727 -10.26 6.72 9.72
N ASP A 728 -10.47 7.12 10.99
CA ASP A 728 -9.40 7.17 12.00
C ASP A 728 -9.12 5.77 12.58
N ASP A 729 -10.16 4.93 12.77
CA ASP A 729 -10.03 3.58 13.33
C ASP A 729 -9.06 2.72 12.52
N PHE A 730 -9.09 2.81 11.19
CA PHE A 730 -8.11 2.13 10.32
C PHE A 730 -6.66 2.45 10.68
N VAL A 731 -6.36 3.73 10.98
CA VAL A 731 -5.00 4.17 11.33
C VAL A 731 -4.66 3.70 12.74
N VAL A 732 -5.57 3.91 13.68
CA VAL A 732 -5.41 3.59 15.10
C VAL A 732 -5.21 2.08 15.32
N ASP A 733 -5.97 1.24 14.62
CA ASP A 733 -5.84 -0.21 14.70
C ASP A 733 -4.47 -0.67 14.22
N LEU A 734 -3.97 -0.09 13.12
CA LEU A 734 -2.68 -0.47 12.57
C LEU A 734 -1.51 0.01 13.44
N LEU A 735 -1.62 1.20 14.05
CA LEU A 735 -0.66 1.65 15.07
C LEU A 735 -0.63 0.69 16.26
N ALA A 736 -1.80 0.24 16.73
CA ALA A 736 -1.88 -0.75 17.80
C ALA A 736 -1.25 -2.10 17.41
N GLU A 737 -1.44 -2.57 16.17
CA GLU A 737 -0.77 -3.79 15.66
C GLU A 737 0.77 -3.67 15.67
N LEU A 738 1.29 -2.45 15.54
CA LEU A 738 2.71 -2.12 15.51
C LEU A 738 3.27 -1.72 16.88
N ASP A 739 2.44 -1.66 17.92
CA ASP A 739 2.79 -1.18 19.27
C ASP A 739 3.26 0.30 19.26
N LEU A 740 2.56 1.15 18.49
CA LEU A 740 2.83 2.58 18.32
C LEU A 740 1.66 3.45 18.83
N GLU A 741 1.95 4.70 19.20
CA GLU A 741 1.02 5.62 19.87
C GLU A 741 0.88 6.97 19.14
N ALA A 742 -0.34 7.22 18.63
CA ALA A 742 -0.75 8.51 18.10
C ALA A 742 -2.28 8.64 18.12
N GLU A 743 -2.76 9.84 18.44
CA GLU A 743 -4.19 10.15 18.54
C GLU A 743 -4.64 11.09 17.42
N PRO A 744 -5.92 10.98 16.98
CA PRO A 744 -6.48 11.93 16.04
C PRO A 744 -6.42 13.37 16.57
N GLU A 745 -5.83 14.28 15.79
CA GLU A 745 -5.82 15.70 16.13
C GLU A 745 -7.24 16.28 16.26
N THR A 746 -7.51 17.00 17.35
CA THR A 746 -8.80 17.65 17.60
C THR A 746 -8.67 19.16 17.75
N THR A 747 -9.73 19.89 17.44
CA THR A 747 -9.86 21.34 17.61
C THR A 747 -11.11 21.64 18.41
N GLU A 748 -11.00 22.57 19.35
CA GLU A 748 -12.13 23.04 20.15
C GLU A 748 -12.99 24.02 19.34
N THR A 749 -14.28 23.74 19.24
CA THR A 749 -15.28 24.62 18.62
C THR A 749 -15.60 25.83 19.49
N GLU A 750 -16.32 26.82 18.93
CA GLU A 750 -16.80 27.98 19.70
C GLU A 750 -17.69 27.60 20.90
N ASP A 751 -18.33 26.43 20.83
CA ASP A 751 -19.18 25.87 21.90
C ASP A 751 -18.40 25.03 22.94
N GLY A 752 -17.07 24.88 22.79
CA GLY A 752 -16.22 24.09 23.68
C GLY A 752 -16.23 22.59 23.41
N GLU A 753 -16.90 22.14 22.34
CA GLU A 753 -16.86 20.73 21.92
C GLU A 753 -15.58 20.46 21.12
N LEU A 754 -14.88 19.38 21.45
CA LEU A 754 -13.74 18.90 20.66
C LEU A 754 -14.27 18.23 19.40
N GLN A 755 -13.88 18.76 18.25
CA GLN A 755 -14.15 18.15 16.95
C GLN A 755 -12.85 17.74 16.28
N ARG A 756 -12.92 16.77 15.37
CA ARG A 756 -11.77 16.36 14.56
C ARG A 756 -11.21 17.57 13.81
N ALA A 757 -9.90 17.82 13.92
CA ALA A 757 -9.25 18.90 13.21
C ALA A 757 -9.37 18.72 11.69
N HIS A 758 -9.49 19.83 10.96
CA HIS A 758 -9.48 19.81 9.50
C HIS A 758 -8.14 19.25 8.98
N GLY A 759 -8.17 18.46 7.90
CA GLY A 759 -7.00 17.77 7.35
C GLY A 759 -6.83 16.34 7.86
N ARG A 760 -7.34 16.06 9.08
CA ARG A 760 -7.31 14.76 9.74
C ARG A 760 -5.90 14.26 10.07
N GLY A 761 -5.02 15.16 10.53
CA GLY A 761 -3.68 14.80 11.00
C GLY A 761 -3.69 14.07 12.35
N PHE A 762 -2.56 13.55 12.79
CA PHE A 762 -2.40 12.88 14.08
C PHE A 762 -1.40 13.64 14.97
N VAL A 763 -1.52 13.44 16.29
CA VAL A 763 -0.61 13.98 17.31
C VAL A 763 -0.14 12.87 18.23
N GLY A 764 1.12 12.91 18.69
CA GLY A 764 1.69 11.85 19.50
C GLY A 764 3.18 11.64 19.21
N GLU A 765 3.75 10.59 19.80
CA GLU A 765 5.15 10.18 19.54
C GLU A 765 5.29 9.62 18.11
N ASP A 766 4.30 8.85 17.65
CA ASP A 766 4.31 8.17 16.35
C ASP A 766 3.35 8.81 15.33
N ALA A 767 3.10 10.12 15.44
CA ALA A 767 2.20 10.85 14.54
C ALA A 767 2.66 10.81 13.07
N ASP A 768 3.97 10.78 12.83
CA ASP A 768 4.54 10.64 11.50
C ASP A 768 4.23 9.27 10.87
N VAL A 769 4.25 8.20 11.67
CA VAL A 769 3.83 6.87 11.22
C VAL A 769 2.34 6.82 10.96
N ALA A 770 1.52 7.47 11.79
CA ALA A 770 0.07 7.59 11.58
C ALA A 770 -0.25 8.32 10.27
N ASP A 771 0.46 9.41 9.99
CA ASP A 771 0.34 10.16 8.74
C ASP A 771 0.80 9.31 7.53
N GLU A 772 1.87 8.51 7.66
CA GLU A 772 2.29 7.55 6.62
C GLU A 772 1.21 6.49 6.33
N ILE A 773 0.56 5.95 7.37
CA ILE A 773 -0.54 4.99 7.24
C ILE A 773 -1.73 5.64 6.54
N LEU A 774 -2.12 6.86 6.94
CA LEU A 774 -3.23 7.58 6.31
C LEU A 774 -2.94 7.90 4.84
N ALA A 775 -1.71 8.37 4.54
CA ALA A 775 -1.22 8.66 3.20
C ALA A 775 -1.22 7.41 2.29
N SER A 776 -0.97 6.22 2.85
CA SER A 776 -0.98 4.93 2.13
C SER A 776 -2.29 4.64 1.41
N VAL A 777 -3.40 5.19 1.89
CA VAL A 777 -4.72 5.08 1.28
C VAL A 777 -5.00 6.36 0.48
N ARG A 778 -5.05 7.51 1.17
CA ARG A 778 -5.50 8.78 0.58
C ARG A 778 -4.66 9.20 -0.61
N GLU A 779 -3.36 9.32 -0.39
CA GLU A 779 -2.42 9.92 -1.34
C GLU A 779 -2.00 8.90 -2.40
N ASN A 780 -1.83 7.63 -2.01
CA ASN A 780 -1.48 6.56 -2.94
C ASN A 780 -2.60 6.36 -3.98
N HIS A 781 -3.87 6.21 -3.57
CA HIS A 781 -4.97 6.06 -4.54
C HIS A 781 -5.10 7.27 -5.47
N THR A 782 -4.92 8.50 -4.96
CA THR A 782 -4.91 9.70 -5.82
C THR A 782 -3.73 9.72 -6.79
N ALA A 783 -2.53 9.32 -6.36
CA ALA A 783 -1.36 9.22 -7.24
C ALA A 783 -1.48 8.09 -8.26
N GLN A 784 -2.03 6.93 -7.88
CA GLN A 784 -2.30 5.81 -8.78
C GLN A 784 -3.36 6.18 -9.82
N ALA A 785 -4.43 6.87 -9.42
CA ALA A 785 -5.47 7.36 -10.31
C ALA A 785 -4.90 8.35 -11.35
N ALA A 786 -4.18 9.38 -10.91
CA ALA A 786 -3.50 10.30 -11.83
C ALA A 786 -2.45 9.56 -12.69
N GLY A 787 -1.82 8.54 -12.12
CA GLY A 787 -0.88 7.65 -12.78
C GLY A 787 -1.48 6.72 -13.84
N ARG A 788 -2.80 6.69 -14.06
CA ARG A 788 -3.40 5.96 -15.18
C ARG A 788 -3.28 6.68 -16.52
N TYR A 789 -2.98 7.97 -16.49
CA TYR A 789 -2.74 8.80 -17.66
C TYR A 789 -1.24 8.79 -18.03
N ALA A 790 -0.93 9.02 -19.32
CA ALA A 790 0.45 8.98 -19.85
C ALA A 790 1.21 7.74 -19.38
N ARG A 791 0.66 6.56 -19.71
CA ARG A 791 1.11 5.27 -19.16
C ARG A 791 2.19 4.57 -19.99
N ASP A 792 2.38 5.00 -21.23
CA ASP A 792 3.45 4.52 -22.08
C ASP A 792 4.58 5.56 -22.15
N PRO A 793 5.62 5.44 -21.31
CA PRO A 793 6.74 6.38 -21.33
C PRO A 793 7.71 6.19 -22.51
N ASP A 794 7.51 5.17 -23.36
CA ASP A 794 8.31 4.96 -24.58
C ASP A 794 7.69 5.64 -25.81
N GLU A 795 6.40 5.97 -25.76
CA GLU A 795 5.68 6.70 -26.81
C GLU A 795 5.82 8.22 -26.60
N PRO A 796 6.53 8.96 -27.48
CA PRO A 796 6.76 10.40 -27.29
C PRO A 796 5.49 11.26 -27.30
N GLU A 797 4.42 10.76 -27.92
CA GLU A 797 3.10 11.40 -27.98
C GLU A 797 2.21 11.08 -26.77
N SER A 798 2.67 10.20 -25.88
CA SER A 798 1.98 9.82 -24.64
C SER A 798 2.25 10.87 -23.57
N HIS A 799 1.45 11.93 -23.57
CA HIS A 799 1.47 12.98 -22.57
C HIS A 799 0.06 13.30 -22.09
N ALA A 800 -0.05 13.67 -20.80
CA ALA A 800 -1.33 13.98 -20.19
C ALA A 800 -1.21 15.08 -19.14
N THR A 801 -2.21 15.95 -19.12
CA THR A 801 -2.43 16.89 -18.00
C THR A 801 -3.60 16.42 -17.17
N VAL A 802 -3.34 16.08 -15.91
CA VAL A 802 -4.36 15.59 -14.98
C VAL A 802 -4.64 16.65 -13.93
N TYR A 803 -5.90 17.05 -13.85
CA TYR A 803 -6.41 17.94 -12.82
C TYR A 803 -6.83 17.13 -11.61
N VAL A 804 -6.25 17.41 -10.44
CA VAL A 804 -6.52 16.68 -9.20
C VAL A 804 -7.18 17.62 -8.22
N ARG A 805 -8.46 17.41 -7.94
CA ARG A 805 -9.26 18.25 -7.03
C ARG A 805 -9.23 17.70 -5.60
N THR A 806 -8.04 17.70 -5.00
CA THR A 806 -7.76 17.42 -3.59
C THR A 806 -6.29 17.77 -3.32
N ASP A 807 -5.93 18.10 -2.08
CA ASP A 807 -4.53 18.26 -1.65
C ASP A 807 -3.89 16.93 -1.18
N ALA A 808 -4.70 15.87 -1.02
CA ALA A 808 -4.27 14.54 -0.62
C ALA A 808 -3.47 13.84 -1.73
N MET A 809 -2.22 14.27 -1.89
CA MET A 809 -1.27 13.78 -2.90
C MET A 809 0.12 13.67 -2.27
N PRO A 810 0.96 12.73 -2.73
CA PRO A 810 2.32 12.61 -2.19
C PRO A 810 3.13 13.90 -2.38
N PRO A 811 4.06 14.23 -1.46
CA PRO A 811 4.91 15.40 -1.60
C PRO A 811 5.63 15.44 -2.95
N GLY A 812 5.62 16.60 -3.61
CA GLY A 812 6.23 16.79 -4.94
C GLY A 812 5.47 16.13 -6.11
N PHE A 813 4.28 15.58 -5.86
CA PHE A 813 3.41 15.05 -6.92
C PHE A 813 2.71 16.15 -7.71
N ALA A 814 2.27 17.23 -7.06
CA ALA A 814 1.72 18.41 -7.73
C ALA A 814 2.81 19.17 -8.50
N ASP A 815 2.62 19.35 -9.80
CA ASP A 815 3.51 20.16 -10.64
C ASP A 815 3.15 21.64 -10.60
N VAL A 816 1.85 21.92 -10.45
CA VAL A 816 1.24 23.24 -10.34
C VAL A 816 0.09 23.15 -9.34
N GLN A 817 -0.05 24.18 -8.51
CA GLN A 817 -1.21 24.36 -7.63
C GLN A 817 -1.97 25.60 -8.11
N VAL A 818 -3.29 25.46 -8.27
CA VAL A 818 -4.19 26.57 -8.63
C VAL A 818 -5.33 26.69 -7.62
N PRO A 819 -5.90 27.88 -7.38
CA PRO A 819 -6.98 28.09 -6.43
C PRO A 819 -8.24 27.26 -6.73
N GLY A 820 -8.50 26.99 -8.01
CA GLY A 820 -9.63 26.17 -8.46
C GLY A 820 -10.94 26.95 -8.52
N VAL A 821 -12.03 26.39 -8.01
CA VAL A 821 -13.35 27.05 -8.09
C VAL A 821 -13.47 28.12 -7.02
N VAL A 822 -13.32 29.37 -7.43
CA VAL A 822 -13.37 30.55 -6.54
C VAL A 822 -14.81 30.97 -6.24
N TRP A 823 -15.72 30.76 -7.19
CA TRP A 823 -17.12 31.18 -7.02
C TRP A 823 -18.10 30.34 -7.84
N THR A 824 -19.16 29.86 -7.19
CA THR A 824 -20.30 29.21 -7.86
C THR A 824 -21.53 30.12 -7.86
N PHE A 825 -22.35 30.04 -8.92
CA PHE A 825 -23.57 30.81 -8.99
C PHE A 825 -24.67 30.19 -8.13
N SER A 826 -25.33 31.01 -7.31
CA SER A 826 -26.64 30.67 -6.76
C SER A 826 -27.68 30.54 -7.88
N SER A 827 -28.84 29.94 -7.59
CA SER A 827 -29.95 29.83 -8.55
C SER A 827 -30.34 31.17 -9.18
N ILE A 828 -30.44 32.22 -8.36
CA ILE A 828 -30.76 33.58 -8.81
C ILE A 828 -29.60 34.17 -9.64
N GLN A 829 -28.35 33.94 -9.24
CA GLN A 829 -27.18 34.43 -10.00
C GLN A 829 -27.10 33.76 -11.38
N ARG A 830 -27.39 32.47 -11.46
CA ARG A 830 -27.45 31.70 -12.70
C ARG A 830 -28.55 32.23 -13.63
N GLU A 831 -29.72 32.54 -13.09
CA GLU A 831 -30.82 33.14 -13.86
C GLU A 831 -30.46 34.53 -14.41
N ILE A 832 -29.77 35.36 -13.62
CA ILE A 832 -29.27 36.67 -14.09
C ILE A 832 -28.30 36.52 -15.25
N VAL A 833 -27.36 35.57 -15.14
CA VAL A 833 -26.34 35.32 -16.18
C VAL A 833 -26.98 34.73 -17.44
N GLU A 834 -27.94 33.81 -17.29
CA GLU A 834 -28.64 33.20 -18.43
C GLU A 834 -29.48 34.24 -19.19
N GLU A 835 -30.21 35.10 -18.48
CA GLU A 835 -30.95 36.22 -19.09
C GLU A 835 -30.04 37.23 -19.81
N LEU A 836 -28.82 37.41 -19.30
CA LEU A 836 -27.82 38.25 -19.95
C LEU A 836 -27.26 37.58 -21.21
N ARG A 837 -27.02 36.26 -21.18
CA ARG A 837 -26.49 35.46 -22.31
C ARG A 837 -27.51 35.31 -23.45
N GLN A 838 -28.78 35.07 -23.12
CA GLN A 838 -29.86 34.91 -24.11
C GLN A 838 -30.26 36.22 -24.77
N SER A 839 -29.76 37.36 -24.30
CA SER A 839 -30.13 38.68 -24.81
C SER A 839 -29.21 39.12 -25.95
N ASP A 840 -29.78 39.28 -27.14
CA ASP A 840 -29.08 39.84 -28.32
C ASP A 840 -28.70 41.34 -28.19
N ARG A 841 -28.96 41.95 -27.02
CA ARG A 841 -28.67 43.36 -26.74
C ARG A 841 -28.17 43.54 -25.32
N SER A 842 -27.40 44.61 -25.10
CA SER A 842 -27.01 45.01 -23.75
C SER A 842 -28.23 45.41 -22.91
N LEU A 843 -28.26 44.97 -21.65
CA LEU A 843 -29.36 45.16 -20.71
C LEU A 843 -28.93 46.02 -19.52
N THR A 844 -29.87 46.77 -18.96
CA THR A 844 -29.65 47.45 -17.68
C THR A 844 -29.83 46.46 -16.51
N ALA A 845 -29.18 46.72 -15.38
CA ALA A 845 -29.38 45.93 -14.16
C ALA A 845 -30.85 45.88 -13.68
N ARG A 846 -31.68 46.85 -14.09
CA ARG A 846 -33.12 46.84 -13.80
C ARG A 846 -33.87 45.85 -14.69
N GLU A 847 -33.59 45.86 -15.99
CA GLU A 847 -34.22 44.92 -16.92
C GLU A 847 -33.87 43.47 -16.55
N LEU A 848 -32.60 43.20 -16.22
CA LEU A 848 -32.18 41.89 -15.72
C LEU A 848 -32.87 41.49 -14.42
N ALA A 849 -33.04 42.44 -13.49
CA ALA A 849 -33.72 42.19 -12.22
C ALA A 849 -35.20 41.83 -12.43
N ASP A 850 -35.87 42.55 -13.35
CA ASP A 850 -37.27 42.31 -13.69
C ASP A 850 -37.46 40.95 -14.38
N ARG A 851 -36.49 40.50 -15.20
CA ARG A 851 -36.53 39.20 -15.88
C ARG A 851 -36.21 38.02 -14.96
N ALA A 852 -35.11 38.12 -14.20
CA ALA A 852 -34.65 37.09 -13.27
C ALA A 852 -35.39 37.12 -11.90
N GLY A 853 -36.52 37.83 -11.80
CA GLY A 853 -37.36 37.85 -10.60
C GLY A 853 -36.68 38.30 -9.31
N CYS A 854 -35.67 39.17 -9.38
CA CYS A 854 -34.84 39.53 -8.22
C CYS A 854 -34.66 41.05 -8.04
N SER A 855 -33.86 41.47 -7.05
CA SER A 855 -33.62 42.90 -6.82
C SER A 855 -32.49 43.44 -7.71
N LYS A 856 -32.64 44.69 -8.19
CA LYS A 856 -31.57 45.41 -8.92
C LYS A 856 -30.23 45.41 -8.18
N ARG A 857 -30.26 45.47 -6.84
CA ARG A 857 -29.06 45.43 -6.01
C ARG A 857 -28.37 44.06 -6.08
N HIS A 858 -29.14 42.98 -6.17
CA HIS A 858 -28.62 41.63 -6.34
C HIS A 858 -27.93 41.49 -7.70
N VAL A 859 -28.59 41.93 -8.79
CA VAL A 859 -27.99 41.99 -10.13
C VAL A 859 -26.70 42.79 -10.13
N ALA A 860 -26.70 44.00 -9.57
CA ALA A 860 -25.50 44.83 -9.51
C ALA A 860 -24.35 44.15 -8.75
N LYS A 861 -24.64 43.47 -7.63
CA LYS A 861 -23.62 42.73 -6.86
C LYS A 861 -23.08 41.51 -7.63
N THR A 862 -23.95 40.82 -8.37
CA THR A 862 -23.54 39.67 -9.21
C THR A 862 -22.68 40.12 -10.38
N LEU A 863 -23.10 41.14 -11.12
CA LEU A 863 -22.36 41.65 -12.27
C LEU A 863 -21.04 42.32 -11.86
N ALA A 864 -21.00 43.01 -10.71
CA ALA A 864 -19.75 43.56 -10.18
C ALA A 864 -18.68 42.50 -9.88
N LYS A 865 -19.06 41.23 -9.67
CA LYS A 865 -18.10 40.12 -9.52
C LYS A 865 -17.62 39.53 -10.86
N LEU A 866 -18.30 39.88 -11.95
CA LEU A 866 -18.04 39.37 -13.31
C LEU A 866 -17.42 40.43 -14.22
N ILE A 867 -17.33 41.68 -13.74
CA ILE A 867 -16.64 42.78 -14.40
C ILE A 867 -15.18 42.71 -13.91
N PRO A 868 -14.20 42.90 -14.80
CA PRO A 868 -12.78 42.91 -14.41
C PRO A 868 -12.52 44.02 -13.38
N ASP A 869 -11.57 43.80 -12.47
CA ASP A 869 -11.10 44.85 -11.58
C ASP A 869 -10.43 45.95 -12.42
N GLU A 870 -10.52 47.23 -12.01
CA GLU A 870 -9.97 48.36 -12.76
C GLU A 870 -8.44 48.26 -13.01
N ASP A 871 -7.76 47.36 -12.28
CA ASP A 871 -6.32 47.08 -12.35
C ASP A 871 -5.99 45.76 -13.11
N SER A 872 -6.96 45.01 -13.64
CA SER A 872 -6.72 43.79 -14.42
C SER A 872 -6.75 44.08 -15.93
N ASP A 873 -5.71 43.67 -16.65
CA ASP A 873 -5.59 43.83 -18.12
C ASP A 873 -6.49 42.84 -18.91
N GLU A 874 -7.15 41.88 -18.26
CA GLU A 874 -8.06 40.91 -18.89
C GLU A 874 -9.48 41.46 -19.10
N ASP A 875 -10.05 41.25 -20.29
CA ASP A 875 -11.47 41.47 -20.58
C ASP A 875 -12.33 40.47 -19.78
N GLY A 876 -12.87 40.89 -18.63
CA GLY A 876 -13.73 40.04 -17.83
C GLY A 876 -15.02 39.61 -18.55
N PRO A 877 -15.68 38.54 -18.08
CA PRO A 877 -16.77 37.87 -18.81
C PRO A 877 -17.99 38.76 -19.11
N VAL A 878 -18.16 39.84 -18.35
CA VAL A 878 -19.22 40.85 -18.54
C VAL A 878 -18.62 42.21 -18.88
N GLN A 879 -19.01 42.75 -20.03
CA GLN A 879 -18.71 44.15 -20.38
C GLN A 879 -19.74 45.09 -19.76
N ALA A 880 -19.26 46.17 -19.14
CA ALA A 880 -20.07 47.22 -18.56
C ALA A 880 -19.82 48.56 -19.28
N VAL A 881 -20.82 49.06 -20.01
CA VAL A 881 -20.76 50.38 -20.64
C VAL A 881 -21.50 51.40 -19.78
N HIS A 882 -20.75 52.21 -19.05
CA HIS A 882 -21.27 53.24 -18.16
C HIS A 882 -22.01 54.34 -18.94
N ASP A 883 -23.09 54.88 -18.35
CA ASP A 883 -23.89 56.00 -18.88
C ASP A 883 -24.52 55.81 -20.28
N ALA A 884 -24.45 54.62 -20.88
CA ALA A 884 -24.97 54.36 -22.23
C ALA A 884 -26.47 54.01 -22.28
N GLY A 885 -27.06 53.64 -21.14
CA GLY A 885 -28.46 53.24 -21.04
C GLY A 885 -29.42 54.40 -20.72
N PRO A 886 -30.74 54.15 -20.76
CA PRO A 886 -31.75 55.16 -20.45
C PRO A 886 -31.55 55.77 -19.06
N ASN A 887 -31.51 57.11 -18.99
CA ASN A 887 -31.24 57.89 -17.78
C ASN A 887 -29.83 57.69 -17.18
N GLY A 888 -28.81 57.38 -18.00
CA GLY A 888 -27.43 57.18 -17.53
C GLY A 888 -27.23 55.83 -16.85
N ALA A 889 -28.04 54.82 -17.18
CA ALA A 889 -27.86 53.49 -16.63
C ALA A 889 -26.69 52.76 -17.30
N THR A 890 -25.89 52.03 -16.54
CA THR A 890 -24.91 51.08 -17.09
C THR A 890 -25.62 50.00 -17.89
N LEU A 891 -25.12 49.75 -19.10
CA LEU A 891 -25.53 48.63 -19.95
C LEU A 891 -24.53 47.50 -19.81
N TYR A 892 -25.03 46.28 -19.64
CA TYR A 892 -24.24 45.07 -19.52
C TYR A 892 -24.47 44.18 -20.72
N SER A 893 -23.41 43.57 -21.25
CA SER A 893 -23.47 42.51 -22.27
C SER A 893 -22.57 41.35 -21.85
N ALA A 894 -22.98 40.14 -22.23
CA ALA A 894 -22.16 38.94 -22.08
C ALA A 894 -21.27 38.79 -23.32
N ASP A 895 -19.95 38.63 -23.11
CA ASP A 895 -19.04 38.20 -24.17
C ASP A 895 -18.69 36.71 -24.00
N ALA A 896 -18.32 36.29 -22.78
CA ALA A 896 -17.92 34.91 -22.46
C ALA A 896 -18.26 34.52 -21.01
N VAL A 897 -19.47 34.83 -20.54
CA VAL A 897 -19.86 34.49 -19.16
C VAL A 897 -20.02 32.97 -19.02
N PRO A 898 -19.45 32.33 -17.99
CA PRO A 898 -19.60 30.89 -17.75
C PRO A 898 -21.01 30.51 -17.28
N THR A 899 -21.40 29.23 -17.39
CA THR A 899 -22.76 28.73 -17.09
C THR A 899 -23.03 28.45 -15.62
N SER A 900 -22.03 28.02 -14.86
CA SER A 900 -22.23 27.55 -13.48
C SER A 900 -21.43 28.28 -12.40
N GLY A 901 -20.41 29.07 -12.77
CA GLY A 901 -19.54 29.77 -11.83
C GLY A 901 -18.23 30.22 -12.47
N VAL A 902 -17.32 30.76 -11.67
CA VAL A 902 -15.95 31.14 -12.07
C VAL A 902 -14.97 30.15 -11.45
N ALA A 903 -14.20 29.49 -12.31
CA ALA A 903 -13.01 28.74 -11.93
C ALA A 903 -11.78 29.57 -12.27
N ASP A 904 -10.92 29.79 -11.28
CA ASP A 904 -9.60 30.38 -11.46
C ASP A 904 -8.59 29.24 -11.59
N LEU A 905 -8.41 28.81 -12.83
CA LEU A 905 -7.25 28.01 -13.24
C LEU A 905 -6.16 28.91 -13.86
N ALA A 906 -6.35 30.25 -13.79
CA ALA A 906 -5.47 31.26 -14.35
C ALA A 906 -4.31 31.56 -13.38
N GLY A 907 -3.51 30.52 -13.11
CA GLY A 907 -2.10 30.65 -12.69
C GLY A 907 -1.13 30.30 -13.83
N VAL A 908 -1.66 29.97 -15.01
CA VAL A 908 -0.87 29.41 -16.11
C VAL A 908 -1.31 29.97 -17.49
N THR A 909 -2.52 30.50 -17.68
CA THR A 909 -3.02 30.98 -18.99
C THR A 909 -2.80 32.49 -19.18
N ALA A 910 -1.57 32.94 -19.43
CA ALA A 910 -1.38 34.34 -19.85
C ALA A 910 -1.56 34.45 -21.38
N ASN A 911 -2.81 34.61 -21.82
CA ASN A 911 -3.12 35.31 -23.06
C ASN A 911 -3.17 36.81 -22.72
N ASP A 912 -2.04 37.50 -22.73
CA ASP A 912 -2.09 38.97 -22.83
C ASP A 912 -0.96 39.54 -23.72
N PRO A 913 -1.31 40.36 -24.74
CA PRO A 913 -0.38 40.81 -25.75
C PRO A 913 0.29 42.12 -25.34
N VAL A 914 1.45 42.06 -24.66
CA VAL A 914 2.21 43.29 -24.39
C VAL A 914 3.13 43.63 -25.56
N TRP A 915 2.66 44.61 -26.33
CA TRP A 915 3.45 45.42 -27.25
C TRP A 915 4.55 46.18 -26.49
N ASP A 916 5.80 45.73 -26.59
CA ASP A 916 6.94 46.52 -27.11
C ASP A 916 8.29 45.84 -26.80
N SER A 917 8.88 45.29 -27.86
CA SER A 917 10.30 44.91 -28.02
C SER A 917 10.90 43.82 -27.10
N TYR A 918 11.30 42.73 -27.78
CA TYR A 918 12.07 41.56 -27.34
C TYR A 918 11.28 40.33 -26.85
N THR A 919 10.58 39.70 -27.80
CA THR A 919 10.65 38.26 -28.14
C THR A 919 10.92 37.25 -27.00
N TRP A 920 9.86 36.70 -26.39
CA TRP A 920 9.29 35.32 -26.57
C TRP A 920 8.34 35.01 -25.40
N ALA A 921 7.08 34.71 -25.70
CA ALA A 921 6.03 34.30 -24.74
C ALA A 921 5.26 33.11 -25.36
N PHE A 922 5.30 31.95 -24.69
CA PHE A 922 4.62 30.69 -25.03
C PHE A 922 4.61 29.82 -23.75
N ALA A 923 3.65 28.95 -23.43
CA ALA A 923 2.25 28.72 -23.80
C ALA A 923 1.70 27.71 -22.76
N ILE A 924 0.42 27.78 -22.34
CA ILE A 924 -0.30 26.53 -22.05
C ILE A 924 -0.82 26.03 -23.38
N ARG A 925 -0.07 25.13 -23.98
CA ARG A 925 -0.47 24.17 -25.01
C ARG A 925 0.79 23.36 -25.28
N ASP A 926 0.63 22.05 -25.45
CA ASP A 926 1.70 21.24 -26.04
C ASP A 926 2.12 21.90 -27.36
N PRO A 927 3.42 21.95 -27.68
CA PRO A 927 3.86 22.39 -28.99
C PRO A 927 3.25 21.45 -30.02
N ASP A 928 2.27 21.94 -30.79
CA ASP A 928 1.63 21.22 -31.89
C ASP A 928 2.68 20.52 -32.76
N THR A 929 2.69 19.19 -32.78
CA THR A 929 3.27 18.39 -33.85
C THR A 929 2.35 18.48 -35.07
N ASP A 930 2.50 19.60 -35.78
CA ASP A 930 2.07 19.94 -37.14
C ASP A 930 1.37 18.81 -37.94
N GLU A 931 0.03 18.78 -37.95
CA GLU A 931 -0.73 18.16 -39.04
C GLU A 931 -1.52 19.22 -39.82
N THR A 932 -1.15 19.33 -41.11
CA THR A 932 -1.86 19.98 -42.23
C THR A 932 -1.80 21.51 -42.34
N ARG A 933 -0.63 22.02 -42.76
CA ARG A 933 -0.59 23.25 -43.58
C ARG A 933 -1.26 23.02 -44.95
N PRO A 934 -2.27 23.82 -45.33
CA PRO A 934 -2.74 23.84 -46.71
C PRO A 934 -1.67 24.52 -47.58
N THR A 935 -1.22 23.80 -48.61
CA THR A 935 -0.33 24.32 -49.65
C THR A 935 -0.91 25.58 -50.29
N PRO A 936 -0.14 26.69 -50.40
CA PRO A 936 -0.60 27.84 -51.16
C PRO A 936 -0.58 27.50 -52.66
N ASP A 937 -1.74 27.71 -53.26
CA ASP A 937 -2.04 27.63 -54.68
C ASP A 937 -1.09 28.53 -55.50
N THR A 938 -0.25 27.93 -56.34
CA THR A 938 0.52 28.67 -57.36
C THR A 938 0.20 28.13 -58.75
N SER A 939 -0.77 28.77 -59.39
CA SER A 939 -0.92 28.73 -60.84
C SER A 939 0.17 29.60 -61.52
N PRO A 940 0.66 29.20 -62.71
CA PRO A 940 1.88 29.76 -63.31
C PRO A 940 1.58 30.99 -64.18
N VAL A 941 2.43 32.01 -64.09
CA VAL A 941 2.53 33.07 -65.10
C VAL A 941 3.86 32.97 -65.84
N ASP A 942 3.72 32.50 -67.06
CA ASP A 942 4.55 32.63 -68.25
C ASP A 942 5.52 33.83 -68.28
N LYS A 943 6.81 33.54 -68.50
CA LYS A 943 7.66 34.18 -69.52
C LYS A 943 9.03 33.53 -69.57
N GLY A 944 9.25 32.75 -70.64
CA GLY A 944 10.60 32.49 -71.13
C GLY A 944 11.22 33.73 -71.79
N VAL A 945 12.55 33.74 -71.88
CA VAL A 945 13.36 33.89 -73.11
C VAL A 945 14.76 34.43 -72.75
N ASN A 946 15.75 33.56 -72.99
CA ASN A 946 17.14 33.77 -73.45
C ASN A 946 18.10 34.67 -72.66
N ASP A 947 19.17 34.08 -72.10
CA ASP A 947 20.47 34.02 -72.78
C ASP A 947 21.50 33.16 -71.98
N VAL A 948 22.25 32.33 -72.71
CA VAL A 948 23.40 31.50 -72.30
C VAL A 948 24.63 32.12 -72.98
N PRO A 949 25.81 32.29 -72.34
CA PRO A 949 26.93 31.30 -72.40
C PRO A 949 27.80 31.21 -71.12
N ASP A 950 28.15 30.03 -70.58
CA ASP A 950 29.17 29.02 -71.02
C ASP A 950 30.56 29.23 -70.40
N TRP A 951 31.34 28.14 -70.38
CA TRP A 951 32.79 27.91 -70.22
C TRP A 951 33.26 27.13 -68.95
N THR A 952 33.19 25.78 -69.04
CA THR A 952 34.31 24.77 -68.95
C THR A 952 35.36 24.91 -67.82
N ASP A 953 35.93 23.92 -67.13
CA ASP A 953 36.05 22.46 -67.25
C ASP A 953 37.01 21.95 -66.11
N VAL A 954 36.81 20.73 -65.58
CA VAL A 954 37.84 19.64 -65.49
C VAL A 954 38.83 19.56 -64.27
N LEU A 955 38.72 18.42 -63.52
CA LEU A 955 39.73 17.52 -62.87
C LEU A 955 39.74 17.31 -61.32
N ASP A 956 39.24 16.12 -60.96
CA ASP A 956 39.68 15.11 -59.95
C ASP A 956 41.21 14.84 -59.86
N PRO A 957 41.73 13.88 -59.04
CA PRO A 957 41.57 13.46 -57.61
C PRO A 957 43.00 13.15 -57.02
N PRO A 958 43.36 12.04 -56.31
CA PRO A 958 42.75 11.14 -55.28
C PRO A 958 43.65 11.01 -54.00
N GLY A 959 43.36 10.21 -52.97
CA GLY A 959 42.32 9.21 -52.72
C GLY A 959 42.41 8.56 -51.35
#